data_AF-A0AAE0P8B9-F1
#
_entry.id   AF-A0AAE0P8B9-F1
#
_cell.length_a   1.000
_cell.length_b   1.000
_cell.length_c   1.000
_cell.angle_alpha   90.00
_cell.angle_beta   90.00
_cell.angle_gamma   90.00
#
_symmetry.space_group_name_H-M   'P 1'
#
loop_
_entity.id
_entity.type
_entity.pdbx_description
1 polymer ?
#
loop_
_entity_poly.entity_id
_entity_poly.type
_entity_poly.pdbx_seq_one_letter_code
_entity_poly.pdbx_strand_id
1 'polypeptide(L)'
;KMWRLPPGPDGRPNGLVNEFGQRATGREIVVHNTPMPITTGGDFLVFLMKNKLPNGQGSTLPALPPDEYAMLGQGPSEWAPAPFNTGSRYDSALNKFMMSFSGFGDLFDLMTPDALLSGGFARYQGLQFVDHELHFAKSRLWHGLMPLSDRRWQEKELDLPANFDEALEYLDLACNGFLFFSMESTLRGMRDVYNKGYDIFQGFDNALAALYRVRGVPPPAVGVSDLWTEFFFAHVAFIALSQLPAGEVVSEARPAGLFLTRRFMATCDTLIKADCSILIPLVGFKNELPHWRYLSHPPVVNWARYDSAQRLPGFPKNYPQRVVAYRGRAWLLMQQARQAMMLARQDREDEVDESSNSVPLTIVTQCLGLARKELRGVETMEIREELWVSTLKESLGGRSVQTPAAVPPRIYTKWGFVGYRLHYGHSAAEWTAFLELFKNDVVNWGAGIAGVDEIKSKCKIKWIDGRDHGITEGDVEAAKRHYKSLLGENDAQRSPAISDMFTADAVSFLVADKPSIDSYLTTQQLSGQEDLIDAADLGGFITVAGHDADISLVSGVAPRSQTTNDSPGFDGTVRVLGAVLFDDIWPSLHTRVNPLKAFWPIAMAHPLCVYTGPYAPHQVAGWQDMNDIRIDMWKKAEEWRRVGLLGVNA
;
A
#
# COMPACT_ATOMS: atom_id res chain seq x y z
N LYS A 1 -28.48 -5.10 19.95
CA LYS A 1 -27.55 -4.62 21.00
C LYS A 1 -26.43 -3.88 20.29
N MET A 2 -26.52 -2.55 20.17
CA MET A 2 -25.54 -1.74 19.44
C MET A 2 -24.32 -1.45 20.32
N TRP A 3 -23.13 -1.72 19.77
CA TRP A 3 -21.85 -1.56 20.42
C TRP A 3 -21.51 -0.08 20.58
N ARG A 4 -21.52 0.42 21.82
CA ARG A 4 -20.67 1.56 22.17
C ARG A 4 -19.25 1.03 22.25
N LEU A 5 -18.28 1.70 21.62
CA LEU A 5 -16.87 1.40 21.84
C LEU A 5 -16.61 1.39 23.36
N PRO A 6 -15.96 0.35 23.92
CA PRO A 6 -15.63 0.34 25.33
C PRO A 6 -14.68 1.51 25.64
N PRO A 7 -14.83 2.19 26.79
CA PRO A 7 -13.80 3.13 27.22
C PRO A 7 -12.47 2.40 27.33
N GLY A 8 -11.38 3.08 26.96
CA GLY A 8 -10.03 2.56 27.13
C GLY A 8 -9.79 2.08 28.58
N PRO A 9 -8.81 1.18 28.79
CA PRO A 9 -8.57 0.53 30.08
C PRO A 9 -8.29 1.48 31.26
N ASP A 10 -8.12 2.78 31.04
CA ASP A 10 -7.84 3.79 32.06
C ASP A 10 -8.97 4.83 32.28
N GLY A 11 -10.10 4.74 31.57
CA GLY A 11 -11.26 5.62 31.79
C GLY A 11 -10.99 7.11 31.52
N ARG A 12 -9.94 7.46 30.77
CA ARG A 12 -9.64 8.85 30.39
C ARG A 12 -10.34 9.23 29.07
N PRO A 13 -10.75 10.50 28.89
CA PRO A 13 -11.26 10.97 27.61
C PRO A 13 -10.14 10.92 26.56
N ASN A 14 -10.45 10.36 25.38
CA ASN A 14 -9.56 10.28 24.22
C ASN A 14 -8.89 11.64 23.97
N GLY A 15 -7.58 11.67 24.24
CA GLY A 15 -6.77 12.87 24.26
C GLY A 15 -5.30 12.50 24.33
N LEU A 16 -4.88 11.53 23.51
CA LEU A 16 -3.49 11.45 23.09
C LEU A 16 -3.40 12.23 21.79
N VAL A 17 -2.75 13.39 21.89
CA VAL A 17 -2.27 14.11 20.73
C VAL A 17 -1.25 13.19 20.06
N ASN A 18 -1.47 12.79 18.80
CA ASN A 18 -0.45 12.06 18.06
C ASN A 18 0.83 12.93 18.00
N GLU A 19 2.00 12.35 17.70
CA GLU A 19 3.27 13.12 17.65
C GLU A 19 3.22 14.32 16.67
N PHE A 20 2.16 14.42 15.86
CA PHE A 20 1.86 15.50 14.93
C PHE A 20 0.98 16.63 15.47
N GLY A 21 0.58 16.61 16.75
CA GLY A 21 -0.25 17.69 17.31
C GLY A 21 -1.74 17.59 16.98
N GLN A 22 -2.19 16.49 16.36
CA GLN A 22 -3.59 16.32 15.95
C GLN A 22 -4.41 15.64 17.05
N ARG A 23 -5.71 15.99 17.12
CA ARG A 23 -6.65 15.36 18.06
C ARG A 23 -6.93 13.92 17.62
N ALA A 24 -6.87 12.99 18.58
CA ALA A 24 -7.34 11.62 18.44
C ALA A 24 -8.75 11.58 17.82
N THR A 25 -8.91 10.86 16.70
CA THR A 25 -10.17 10.76 15.94
C THR A 25 -11.17 9.79 16.59
N GLY A 26 -10.72 9.00 17.58
CA GLY A 26 -11.49 7.89 18.14
C GLY A 26 -11.56 6.66 17.24
N ARG A 27 -10.80 6.63 16.13
CA ARG A 27 -10.67 5.51 15.18
C ARG A 27 -9.30 4.83 15.24
N GLU A 28 -8.49 5.22 16.20
CA GLU A 28 -7.16 4.66 16.45
C GLU A 28 -7.29 3.18 16.78
N ILE A 29 -6.53 2.33 16.08
CA ILE A 29 -6.38 0.94 16.49
C ILE A 29 -5.02 0.69 17.12
N VAL A 30 -4.98 -0.34 17.97
CA VAL A 30 -3.74 -0.96 18.41
C VAL A 30 -3.23 -1.81 17.24
N VAL A 31 -2.64 -1.17 16.23
CA VAL A 31 -1.94 -1.95 15.22
C VAL A 31 -0.66 -2.47 15.85
N HIS A 32 -0.37 -3.76 15.66
CA HIS A 32 1.00 -4.25 15.78
C HIS A 32 1.86 -3.62 14.67
N ASN A 33 2.30 -2.39 14.88
CA ASN A 33 2.91 -1.59 13.83
C ASN A 33 4.40 -1.90 13.71
N THR A 34 4.73 -2.92 12.92
CA THR A 34 6.12 -3.20 12.59
C THR A 34 6.66 -2.02 11.75
N PRO A 35 7.88 -1.52 12.04
CA PRO A 35 8.46 -0.37 11.33
C PRO A 35 8.54 -0.58 9.82
N MET A 36 8.64 -1.85 9.39
CA MET A 36 8.52 -2.30 8.00
C MET A 36 7.41 -3.36 7.89
N PRO A 37 6.61 -3.35 6.81
CA PRO A 37 5.66 -4.43 6.53
C PRO A 37 6.34 -5.79 6.44
N ILE A 38 5.68 -6.84 6.94
CA ILE A 38 6.19 -8.22 6.90
C ILE A 38 6.42 -8.74 5.48
N THR A 39 5.67 -8.20 4.52
CA THR A 39 5.81 -8.47 3.08
C THR A 39 7.20 -8.10 2.56
N THR A 40 7.88 -7.11 3.14
CA THR A 40 9.26 -6.73 2.76
C THR A 40 10.21 -7.93 2.81
N GLY A 41 10.08 -8.77 3.84
CA GLY A 41 10.87 -10.00 3.95
C GLY A 41 10.53 -11.00 2.85
N GLY A 42 9.24 -11.16 2.52
CA GLY A 42 8.78 -12.01 1.42
C GLY A 42 9.25 -11.51 0.05
N ASP A 43 9.20 -10.22 -0.19
CA ASP A 43 9.66 -9.57 -1.43
C ASP A 43 11.16 -9.78 -1.63
N PHE A 44 11.95 -9.74 -0.56
CA PHE A 44 13.36 -10.08 -0.61
C PHE A 44 13.60 -11.54 -1.05
N LEU A 45 12.80 -12.49 -0.58
CA LEU A 45 12.91 -13.89 -1.03
C LEU A 45 12.57 -14.03 -2.51
N VAL A 46 11.55 -13.30 -2.97
CA VAL A 46 11.22 -13.25 -4.39
C VAL A 46 12.38 -12.68 -5.20
N PHE A 47 13.03 -11.62 -4.70
CA PHE A 47 14.25 -11.07 -5.29
C PHE A 47 15.38 -12.11 -5.35
N LEU A 48 15.67 -12.82 -4.26
CA LEU A 48 16.73 -13.85 -4.25
C LEU A 48 16.48 -14.95 -5.29
N MET A 49 15.21 -15.34 -5.51
CA MET A 49 14.84 -16.35 -6.49
C MET A 49 14.89 -15.85 -7.94
N LYS A 50 14.57 -14.57 -8.18
CA LYS A 50 14.36 -14.01 -9.52
C LYS A 50 15.47 -13.08 -10.00
N ASN A 51 16.34 -12.66 -9.11
CA ASN A 51 17.39 -11.67 -9.34
C ASN A 51 16.87 -10.34 -9.92
N LYS A 52 15.66 -9.91 -9.51
CA LYS A 52 14.98 -8.70 -9.98
C LYS A 52 14.62 -7.79 -8.83
N LEU A 53 15.14 -6.57 -8.90
CA LEU A 53 14.92 -5.51 -7.93
C LEU A 53 13.47 -4.98 -8.03
N PRO A 54 12.98 -4.28 -6.99
CA PRO A 54 11.60 -3.77 -6.96
C PRO A 54 11.22 -2.83 -8.11
N ASN A 55 12.20 -2.18 -8.74
CA ASN A 55 12.00 -1.32 -9.92
C ASN A 55 11.94 -2.10 -11.25
N GLY A 56 11.90 -3.43 -11.21
CA GLY A 56 11.90 -4.32 -12.37
C GLY A 56 13.28 -4.53 -13.03
N GLN A 57 14.33 -3.86 -12.56
CA GLN A 57 15.69 -4.04 -13.07
C GLN A 57 16.35 -5.30 -12.51
N GLY A 58 17.36 -5.83 -13.20
CA GLY A 58 18.18 -6.90 -12.66
C GLY A 58 19.10 -6.40 -11.55
N SER A 59 19.45 -7.27 -10.60
CA SER A 59 20.52 -6.99 -9.64
C SER A 59 21.83 -6.66 -10.35
N THR A 60 22.57 -5.70 -9.79
CA THR A 60 23.97 -5.40 -10.18
C THR A 60 24.95 -6.42 -9.60
N LEU A 61 24.51 -7.20 -8.62
CA LEU A 61 25.25 -8.27 -7.99
C LEU A 61 24.93 -9.63 -8.63
N PRO A 62 25.84 -10.62 -8.53
CA PRO A 62 25.56 -11.99 -8.98
C PRO A 62 24.40 -12.62 -8.19
N ALA A 63 23.54 -13.35 -8.89
CA ALA A 63 22.46 -14.11 -8.27
C ALA A 63 22.99 -15.17 -7.30
N LEU A 64 22.23 -15.42 -6.22
CA LEU A 64 22.54 -16.48 -5.27
C LEU A 64 22.40 -17.86 -5.93
N PRO A 65 23.41 -18.74 -5.86
CA PRO A 65 23.31 -20.11 -6.37
C PRO A 65 22.15 -20.90 -5.71
N PRO A 66 21.45 -21.79 -6.45
CA PRO A 66 20.32 -22.55 -5.91
C PRO A 66 20.64 -23.39 -4.66
N ASP A 67 21.85 -23.97 -4.60
CA ASP A 67 22.28 -24.76 -3.45
C ASP A 67 22.45 -23.91 -2.19
N GLU A 68 22.94 -22.67 -2.34
CA GLU A 68 23.10 -21.72 -1.24
C GLU A 68 21.74 -21.19 -0.77
N TYR A 69 20.81 -20.96 -1.70
CA TYR A 69 19.43 -20.63 -1.38
C TYR A 69 18.76 -21.74 -0.55
N ALA A 70 18.96 -23.01 -0.90
CA ALA A 70 18.43 -24.12 -0.12
C ALA A 70 18.98 -24.15 1.32
N MET A 71 20.26 -23.79 1.50
CA MET A 71 20.90 -23.71 2.83
C MET A 71 20.33 -22.58 3.71
N LEU A 72 19.80 -21.49 3.14
CA LEU A 72 19.13 -20.43 3.92
C LEU A 72 17.94 -20.96 4.72
N GLY A 73 17.23 -21.95 4.17
CA GLY A 73 16.08 -22.60 4.81
C GLY A 73 16.47 -23.69 5.81
N GLN A 74 17.72 -24.15 5.80
CA GLN A 74 18.22 -25.24 6.65
C GLN A 74 18.93 -24.70 7.90
N GLY A 75 18.87 -25.46 8.99
CA GLY A 75 19.65 -25.15 10.19
C GLY A 75 21.16 -25.30 9.94
N PRO A 76 22.02 -24.45 10.52
CA PRO A 76 23.48 -24.53 10.31
C PRO A 76 24.09 -25.89 10.67
N SER A 77 23.48 -26.65 11.59
CA SER A 77 23.92 -27.99 11.98
C SER A 77 23.81 -29.04 10.87
N GLU A 78 23.06 -28.77 9.80
CA GLU A 78 22.88 -29.69 8.67
C GLU A 78 23.96 -29.55 7.60
N TRP A 79 24.59 -28.37 7.47
CA TRP A 79 25.46 -28.06 6.34
C TRP A 79 26.75 -27.30 6.68
N ALA A 80 26.78 -26.51 7.77
CA ALA A 80 27.92 -25.66 8.09
C ALA A 80 29.02 -26.46 8.80
N PRO A 81 30.31 -26.11 8.61
CA PRO A 81 31.40 -26.68 9.39
C PRO A 81 31.53 -26.02 10.77
N ALA A 82 32.29 -26.64 11.68
CA ALA A 82 32.65 -26.00 12.95
C ALA A 82 33.40 -24.68 12.73
N PRO A 83 33.19 -23.64 13.58
CA PRO A 83 32.33 -23.61 14.76
C PRO A 83 30.85 -23.26 14.46
N PHE A 84 30.46 -23.12 13.19
CA PHE A 84 29.13 -22.65 12.79
C PHE A 84 28.06 -23.75 12.79
N ASN A 85 28.43 -25.01 13.01
CA ASN A 85 27.54 -26.17 13.03
C ASN A 85 26.68 -26.29 14.31
N THR A 86 26.54 -25.21 15.07
CA THR A 86 25.78 -25.16 16.32
C THR A 86 24.35 -24.68 16.08
N GLY A 87 23.38 -25.23 16.81
CA GLY A 87 21.98 -24.81 16.76
C GLY A 87 21.01 -25.93 16.35
N SER A 88 19.71 -25.61 16.39
CA SER A 88 18.65 -26.54 16.01
C SER A 88 18.43 -26.55 14.49
N ARG A 89 17.89 -27.64 13.95
CA ARG A 89 17.45 -27.73 12.54
C ARG A 89 16.45 -26.64 12.15
N TYR A 90 15.72 -26.11 13.13
CA TYR A 90 14.73 -25.05 12.94
C TYR A 90 15.32 -23.64 12.97
N ASP A 91 16.60 -23.52 13.28
CA ASP A 91 17.31 -22.25 13.53
C ASP A 91 17.96 -21.67 12.26
N SER A 92 17.26 -21.79 11.13
CA SER A 92 17.73 -21.36 9.82
C SER A 92 17.84 -19.83 9.73
N ALA A 93 18.74 -19.34 8.88
CA ALA A 93 18.91 -17.90 8.66
C ALA A 93 17.62 -17.27 8.13
N LEU A 94 16.90 -17.98 7.25
CA LEU A 94 15.62 -17.54 6.72
C LEU A 94 14.56 -17.35 7.80
N ASN A 95 14.41 -18.32 8.71
CA ASN A 95 13.43 -18.23 9.79
C ASN A 95 13.74 -17.03 10.71
N LYS A 96 15.00 -16.87 11.11
CA LYS A 96 15.45 -15.73 11.93
C LYS A 96 15.17 -14.40 11.24
N PHE A 97 15.43 -14.33 9.95
CA PHE A 97 15.18 -13.13 9.15
C PHE A 97 13.70 -12.79 9.11
N MET A 98 12.83 -13.73 8.75
CA MET A 98 11.37 -13.52 8.71
C MET A 98 10.81 -13.12 10.08
N MET A 99 11.32 -13.70 11.16
CA MET A 99 10.90 -13.35 12.53
C MET A 99 11.23 -11.91 12.91
N SER A 100 12.28 -11.31 12.32
CA SER A 100 12.66 -9.92 12.56
C SER A 100 11.59 -8.92 12.09
N PHE A 101 10.75 -9.28 11.11
CA PHE A 101 9.64 -8.45 10.64
C PHE A 101 8.34 -8.64 11.41
N SER A 102 8.21 -9.75 12.16
CA SER A 102 6.96 -10.10 12.84
C SER A 102 6.77 -9.43 14.21
N GLY A 103 7.75 -8.65 14.67
CA GLY A 103 7.84 -8.13 16.04
C GLY A 103 8.04 -9.20 17.13
N PHE A 104 7.98 -10.50 16.80
CA PHE A 104 8.32 -11.60 17.70
C PHE A 104 9.82 -11.83 17.85
N GLY A 105 10.66 -11.24 16.99
CA GLY A 105 12.11 -11.33 17.11
C GLY A 105 12.62 -10.88 18.49
N ASP A 106 11.95 -9.91 19.11
CA ASP A 106 12.28 -9.42 20.45
C ASP A 106 11.69 -10.29 21.57
N LEU A 107 10.64 -11.07 21.28
CA LEU A 107 10.00 -11.96 22.26
C LEU A 107 10.86 -13.21 22.56
N PHE A 108 11.68 -13.66 21.62
CA PHE A 108 12.70 -14.69 21.88
C PHE A 108 13.94 -14.12 22.59
N ASP A 109 14.35 -12.90 22.25
CA ASP A 109 15.40 -12.19 22.99
C ASP A 109 14.96 -11.93 24.45
N LEU A 110 13.66 -11.72 24.68
CA LEU A 110 13.01 -11.64 26.00
C LEU A 110 12.97 -12.95 26.78
N MET A 111 13.07 -14.10 26.12
CA MET A 111 13.16 -15.40 26.79
C MET A 111 14.60 -15.75 27.20
N THR A 112 15.57 -14.87 26.92
CA THR A 112 16.89 -14.99 27.54
C THR A 112 16.82 -14.60 29.03
N PRO A 113 17.51 -15.34 29.92
CA PRO A 113 17.48 -15.05 31.36
C PRO A 113 17.85 -13.60 31.72
N ASP A 114 18.73 -12.95 30.95
CA ASP A 114 19.16 -11.58 31.16
C ASP A 114 18.06 -10.54 30.87
N ALA A 115 17.23 -10.75 29.85
CA ALA A 115 16.17 -9.82 29.46
C ALA A 115 14.97 -9.82 30.43
N LEU A 116 14.71 -10.96 31.08
CA LEU A 116 13.70 -11.09 32.14
C LEU A 116 14.09 -10.33 33.42
N LEU A 117 15.39 -10.25 33.71
CA LEU A 117 15.91 -9.59 34.91
C LEU A 117 16.09 -8.06 34.75
N SER A 118 16.24 -7.57 33.52
CA SER A 118 16.45 -6.14 33.23
C SER A 118 15.18 -5.33 32.92
N GLY A 119 13.99 -5.86 33.21
CA GLY A 119 12.71 -5.17 32.94
C GLY A 119 12.31 -5.17 31.45
N GLY A 120 12.61 -6.24 30.72
CA GLY A 120 12.48 -6.35 29.26
C GLY A 120 11.10 -6.01 28.66
N PHE A 121 10.01 -6.05 29.43
CA PHE A 121 8.70 -5.58 28.95
C PHE A 121 8.69 -4.09 28.56
N ALA A 122 9.58 -3.26 29.11
CA ALA A 122 9.68 -1.85 28.74
C ALA A 122 10.38 -1.59 27.38
N ARG A 123 11.01 -2.62 26.78
CA ARG A 123 11.62 -2.54 25.43
C ARG A 123 10.67 -2.94 24.30
N TYR A 124 9.42 -3.29 24.61
CA TYR A 124 8.34 -3.44 23.63
C TYR A 124 7.97 -2.06 23.03
N GLN A 125 8.91 -1.43 22.33
CA GLN A 125 8.77 -0.11 21.68
C GLN A 125 8.22 -0.21 20.25
N GLY A 126 7.96 -1.42 19.75
CA GLY A 126 7.44 -1.65 18.39
C GLY A 126 5.92 -1.52 18.25
N LEU A 127 5.18 -1.26 19.32
CA LEU A 127 3.73 -1.05 19.27
C LEU A 127 3.44 0.44 19.25
N GLN A 128 3.00 0.95 18.10
CA GLN A 128 2.56 2.33 17.94
C GLN A 128 1.07 2.36 17.63
N PHE A 129 0.35 3.27 18.26
CA PHE A 129 -1.03 3.59 17.91
C PHE A 129 -1.01 4.40 16.62
N VAL A 130 -1.72 3.90 15.60
CA VAL A 130 -1.82 4.54 14.29
C VAL A 130 -3.27 4.46 13.84
N ASP A 131 -3.78 5.55 13.28
CA ASP A 131 -5.09 5.57 12.65
C ASP A 131 -5.16 4.55 11.50
N HIS A 132 -6.35 3.95 11.29
CA HIS A 132 -6.57 3.00 10.22
C HIS A 132 -6.21 3.56 8.85
N GLU A 133 -6.60 4.80 8.58
CA GLU A 133 -6.36 5.48 7.32
C GLU A 133 -4.86 5.64 7.06
N LEU A 134 -4.11 6.05 8.09
CA LEU A 134 -2.66 6.23 7.99
C LEU A 134 -1.94 4.89 7.85
N HIS A 135 -2.37 3.84 8.59
CA HIS A 135 -1.80 2.51 8.46
C HIS A 135 -2.07 1.92 7.06
N PHE A 136 -3.27 2.14 6.53
CA PHE A 136 -3.65 1.70 5.19
C PHE A 136 -2.84 2.45 4.12
N ALA A 137 -2.76 3.78 4.21
CA ALA A 137 -2.00 4.62 3.29
C ALA A 137 -0.50 4.26 3.29
N LYS A 138 0.15 4.18 4.46
CA LYS A 138 1.58 3.86 4.52
C LYS A 138 1.90 2.48 3.93
N SER A 139 1.03 1.49 4.14
CA SER A 139 1.27 0.13 3.63
C SER A 139 1.23 0.11 2.10
N ARG A 140 0.32 0.87 1.48
CA ARG A 140 0.28 1.08 0.02
C ARG A 140 1.52 1.79 -0.50
N LEU A 141 1.88 2.91 0.14
CA LEU A 141 3.06 3.70 -0.23
C LEU A 141 4.32 2.84 -0.24
N TRP A 142 4.47 1.97 0.77
CA TRP A 142 5.60 1.05 0.89
C TRP A 142 5.75 0.05 -0.27
N HIS A 143 4.68 -0.23 -1.01
CA HIS A 143 4.73 -1.14 -2.17
C HIS A 143 4.61 -0.40 -3.51
N GLY A 144 4.74 0.93 -3.50
CA GLY A 144 4.61 1.73 -4.72
C GLY A 144 3.18 1.81 -5.26
N LEU A 145 2.15 1.43 -4.48
CA LEU A 145 0.76 1.57 -4.89
C LEU A 145 0.29 3.01 -4.70
N MET A 146 -0.29 3.60 -5.74
CA MET A 146 -0.79 4.98 -5.67
C MET A 146 -1.89 5.11 -4.59
N PRO A 147 -1.92 6.22 -3.82
CA PRO A 147 -2.98 6.46 -2.83
C PRO A 147 -4.36 6.54 -3.49
N LEU A 148 -4.44 7.12 -4.68
CA LEU A 148 -5.66 7.19 -5.48
C LEU A 148 -5.29 6.94 -6.95
N SER A 149 -6.09 6.17 -7.68
CA SER A 149 -5.86 6.01 -9.12
C SER A 149 -6.28 7.26 -9.90
N ASP A 150 -5.67 7.49 -11.07
CA ASP A 150 -6.03 8.61 -11.95
C ASP A 150 -7.53 8.59 -12.30
N ARG A 151 -8.09 7.39 -12.48
CA ARG A 151 -9.53 7.23 -12.69
C ARG A 151 -10.34 7.78 -11.52
N ARG A 152 -10.00 7.42 -10.28
CA ARG A 152 -10.72 7.89 -9.09
C ARG A 152 -10.54 9.38 -8.87
N TRP A 153 -9.37 9.91 -9.19
CA TRP A 153 -9.11 11.35 -9.20
C TRP A 153 -10.05 12.10 -10.16
N GLN A 154 -10.22 11.58 -11.38
CA GLN A 154 -11.12 12.14 -12.39
C GLN A 154 -12.60 11.97 -12.04
N GLU A 155 -13.03 10.80 -11.57
CA GLU A 155 -14.43 10.56 -11.18
C GLU A 155 -14.89 11.47 -10.05
N LYS A 156 -13.97 11.81 -9.14
CA LYS A 156 -14.18 12.78 -8.05
C LYS A 156 -14.00 14.22 -8.48
N GLU A 157 -13.61 14.45 -9.73
CA GLU A 157 -13.38 15.78 -10.28
C GLU A 157 -12.42 16.61 -9.40
N LEU A 158 -11.38 15.97 -8.83
CA LEU A 158 -10.45 16.61 -7.89
C LEU A 158 -9.60 17.72 -8.52
N ASP A 159 -9.59 17.79 -9.85
CA ASP A 159 -9.00 18.89 -10.62
C ASP A 159 -9.88 20.17 -10.60
N LEU A 160 -11.16 20.05 -10.25
CA LEU A 160 -12.07 21.18 -10.21
C LEU A 160 -11.84 22.03 -8.97
N PRO A 161 -11.92 23.37 -9.09
CA PRO A 161 -11.74 24.27 -7.96
C PRO A 161 -12.73 24.05 -6.81
N ALA A 162 -13.91 23.52 -7.12
CA ALA A 162 -14.94 23.19 -6.14
C ALA A 162 -14.51 22.07 -5.18
N ASN A 163 -13.72 21.10 -5.67
CA ASN A 163 -13.31 19.90 -4.92
C ASN A 163 -11.85 20.00 -4.44
N PHE A 164 -11.24 21.18 -4.53
CA PHE A 164 -9.83 21.40 -4.22
C PHE A 164 -9.48 21.05 -2.77
N ASP A 165 -10.39 21.33 -1.83
CA ASP A 165 -10.17 20.99 -0.42
C ASP A 165 -10.07 19.47 -0.19
N GLU A 166 -10.90 18.69 -0.88
CA GLU A 166 -10.83 17.21 -0.86
C GLU A 166 -9.54 16.72 -1.53
N ALA A 167 -9.17 17.30 -2.67
CA ALA A 167 -7.92 16.98 -3.36
C ALA A 167 -6.69 17.18 -2.45
N LEU A 168 -6.65 18.26 -1.68
CA LEU A 168 -5.59 18.53 -0.71
C LEU A 168 -5.56 17.49 0.42
N GLU A 169 -6.71 17.00 0.87
CA GLU A 169 -6.76 15.99 1.93
C GLU A 169 -6.20 14.64 1.48
N TYR A 170 -6.42 14.24 0.22
CA TYR A 170 -5.76 13.07 -0.37
C TYR A 170 -4.23 13.24 -0.45
N LEU A 171 -3.78 14.43 -0.85
CA LEU A 171 -2.34 14.74 -0.87
C LEU A 171 -1.74 14.74 0.55
N ASP A 172 -2.46 15.27 1.54
CA ASP A 172 -2.04 15.25 2.94
C ASP A 172 -1.98 13.83 3.49
N LEU A 173 -2.93 12.94 3.15
CA LEU A 173 -2.89 11.53 3.53
C LEU A 173 -1.63 10.84 2.99
N ALA A 174 -1.29 11.07 1.71
CA ALA A 174 -0.06 10.56 1.11
C ALA A 174 1.19 11.12 1.80
N CYS A 175 1.23 12.44 2.05
CA CYS A 175 2.33 13.08 2.76
C CYS A 175 2.50 12.54 4.18
N ASN A 176 1.40 12.34 4.92
CA ASN A 176 1.43 11.80 6.27
C ASN A 176 2.01 10.39 6.29
N GLY A 177 1.70 9.56 5.29
CA GLY A 177 2.33 8.24 5.13
C GLY A 177 3.85 8.33 4.95
N PHE A 178 4.36 9.30 4.19
CA PHE A 178 5.81 9.51 4.05
C PHE A 178 6.47 10.11 5.29
N LEU A 179 5.80 11.06 5.95
CA LEU A 179 6.25 11.64 7.21
C LEU A 179 6.33 10.57 8.30
N PHE A 180 5.40 9.62 8.31
CA PHE A 180 5.41 8.48 9.22
C PHE A 180 6.72 7.68 9.09
N PHE A 181 7.19 7.40 7.88
CA PHE A 181 8.47 6.70 7.66
C PHE A 181 9.69 7.50 8.13
N SER A 182 9.56 8.82 8.29
CA SER A 182 10.64 9.70 8.75
C SER A 182 10.57 10.12 10.20
N MET A 183 9.58 9.63 10.95
CA MET A 183 9.59 9.76 12.41
C MET A 183 10.85 9.10 12.97
N GLU A 184 11.45 9.70 13.99
CA GLU A 184 12.68 9.16 14.58
C GLU A 184 12.46 7.75 15.14
N SER A 185 11.30 7.50 15.75
CA SER A 185 10.89 6.20 16.29
C SER A 185 10.79 5.15 15.18
N THR A 186 10.07 5.46 14.09
CA THR A 186 9.94 4.59 12.91
C THR A 186 11.28 4.31 12.25
N LEU A 187 12.08 5.35 11.98
CA LEU A 187 13.41 5.22 11.38
C LEU A 187 14.34 4.34 12.21
N ARG A 188 14.33 4.51 13.52
CA ARG A 188 15.11 3.69 14.44
C ARG A 188 14.67 2.22 14.34
N GLY A 189 13.37 1.97 14.41
CA GLY A 189 12.83 0.61 14.26
C GLY A 189 13.16 -0.02 12.89
N MET A 190 13.07 0.74 11.80
CA MET A 190 13.45 0.28 10.46
C MET A 190 14.93 -0.08 10.40
N ARG A 191 15.79 0.79 10.97
CA ARG A 191 17.24 0.56 11.07
C ARG A 191 17.55 -0.71 11.85
N ASP A 192 16.87 -0.90 12.98
CA ASP A 192 17.10 -2.05 13.86
C ASP A 192 16.72 -3.36 13.15
N VAL A 193 15.56 -3.42 12.50
CA VAL A 193 15.13 -4.59 11.73
C VAL A 193 16.06 -4.84 10.53
N TYR A 194 16.45 -3.81 9.79
CA TYR A 194 17.40 -3.94 8.69
C TYR A 194 18.75 -4.48 9.17
N ASN A 195 19.32 -3.89 10.24
CA ASN A 195 20.61 -4.28 10.78
C ASN A 195 20.59 -5.69 11.35
N LYS A 196 19.48 -6.09 12.00
CA LYS A 196 19.27 -7.47 12.48
C LYS A 196 19.25 -8.44 11.31
N GLY A 197 18.53 -8.13 10.24
CA GLY A 197 18.53 -8.92 9.00
C GLY A 197 19.92 -9.02 8.38
N TYR A 198 20.64 -7.90 8.29
CA TYR A 198 22.01 -7.85 7.81
C TYR A 198 22.95 -8.76 8.64
N ASP A 199 22.88 -8.68 9.97
CA ASP A 199 23.72 -9.49 10.87
C ASP A 199 23.43 -10.99 10.76
N ILE A 200 22.15 -11.36 10.60
CA ILE A 200 21.73 -12.75 10.35
C ILE A 200 22.37 -13.27 9.07
N PHE A 201 22.29 -12.49 7.98
CA PHE A 201 22.89 -12.89 6.71
C PHE A 201 24.41 -12.86 6.72
N GLN A 202 25.04 -11.92 7.43
CA GLN A 202 26.49 -11.92 7.60
C GLN A 202 26.97 -13.17 8.37
N GLY A 203 26.20 -13.62 9.37
CA GLY A 203 26.43 -14.90 10.05
C GLY A 203 26.36 -16.09 9.10
N PHE A 204 25.35 -16.11 8.21
CA PHE A 204 25.22 -17.10 7.15
C PHE A 204 26.40 -17.06 6.16
N ASP A 205 26.78 -15.88 5.68
CA ASP A 205 27.89 -15.67 4.73
C ASP A 205 29.22 -16.16 5.31
N ASN A 206 29.46 -15.94 6.61
CA ASN A 206 30.65 -16.43 7.30
C ASN A 206 30.69 -17.97 7.39
N ALA A 207 29.54 -18.60 7.67
CA ALA A 207 29.42 -20.05 7.72
C ALA A 207 29.62 -20.67 6.32
N LEU A 208 29.07 -20.02 5.29
CA LEU A 208 29.25 -20.41 3.90
C LEU A 208 30.71 -20.28 3.47
N ALA A 209 31.37 -19.16 3.76
CA ALA A 209 32.79 -18.98 3.48
C ALA A 209 33.68 -20.00 4.21
N ALA A 210 33.28 -20.47 5.40
CA ALA A 210 33.96 -21.58 6.08
C ALA A 210 33.76 -22.91 5.33
N LEU A 211 32.55 -23.20 4.85
CA LEU A 211 32.26 -24.40 4.05
C LEU A 211 33.08 -24.43 2.76
N TYR A 212 33.16 -23.30 2.04
CA TYR A 212 33.96 -23.17 0.82
C TYR A 212 35.45 -23.43 1.07
N ARG A 213 35.99 -22.89 2.17
CA ARG A 213 37.37 -23.15 2.60
C ARG A 213 37.63 -24.63 2.87
N VAL A 214 36.71 -25.33 3.52
CA VAL A 214 36.82 -26.79 3.76
C VAL A 214 36.77 -27.56 2.44
N ARG A 215 35.97 -27.10 1.47
CA ARG A 215 35.88 -27.70 0.13
C ARG A 215 37.05 -27.36 -0.80
N GLY A 216 37.96 -26.46 -0.38
CA GLY A 216 39.09 -26.01 -1.20
C GLY A 216 38.69 -25.14 -2.40
N VAL A 217 37.50 -24.53 -2.37
CA VAL A 217 36.97 -23.66 -3.42
C VAL A 217 36.95 -22.22 -2.89
N PRO A 218 37.26 -21.19 -3.71
CA PRO A 218 37.15 -19.80 -3.26
C PRO A 218 35.71 -19.47 -2.84
N PRO A 219 35.52 -18.69 -1.76
CA PRO A 219 34.19 -18.26 -1.34
C PRO A 219 33.54 -17.37 -2.40
N PRO A 220 32.20 -17.26 -2.42
CA PRO A 220 31.50 -16.36 -3.32
C PRO A 220 31.94 -14.91 -3.10
N ALA A 221 32.00 -14.14 -4.19
CA ALA A 221 32.42 -12.75 -4.16
C ALA A 221 31.38 -11.80 -3.54
N VAL A 222 30.13 -12.27 -3.42
CA VAL A 222 28.99 -11.51 -2.90
C VAL A 222 28.23 -12.40 -1.92
N GLY A 223 27.93 -11.87 -0.74
CA GLY A 223 27.12 -12.56 0.27
C GLY A 223 25.63 -12.25 0.17
N VAL A 224 24.82 -13.00 0.91
CA VAL A 224 23.39 -12.71 1.07
C VAL A 224 23.18 -11.37 1.79
N SER A 225 24.12 -10.99 2.66
CA SER A 225 24.09 -9.67 3.32
C SER A 225 24.23 -8.51 2.33
N ASP A 226 25.06 -8.65 1.29
CA ASP A 226 25.19 -7.66 0.22
C ASP A 226 23.94 -7.59 -0.66
N LEU A 227 23.35 -8.75 -0.98
CA LEU A 227 22.08 -8.86 -1.71
C LEU A 227 20.93 -8.21 -0.93
N TRP A 228 20.87 -8.39 0.40
CA TRP A 228 19.91 -7.72 1.27
C TRP A 228 20.08 -6.20 1.24
N THR A 229 21.32 -5.72 1.30
CA THR A 229 21.64 -4.30 1.13
C THR A 229 21.14 -3.80 -0.23
N GLU A 230 21.53 -4.40 -1.35
CA GLU A 230 21.11 -3.92 -2.66
C GLU A 230 19.58 -3.88 -2.80
N PHE A 231 18.90 -4.96 -2.41
CA PHE A 231 17.44 -5.04 -2.45
C PHE A 231 16.80 -3.92 -1.62
N PHE A 232 17.19 -3.77 -0.35
CA PHE A 232 16.55 -2.84 0.56
C PHE A 232 16.69 -1.40 0.08
N PHE A 233 17.90 -1.02 -0.37
CA PHE A 233 18.15 0.32 -0.86
C PHE A 233 17.42 0.58 -2.19
N ALA A 234 17.36 -0.40 -3.09
CA ALA A 234 16.54 -0.32 -4.30
C ALA A 234 15.05 -0.20 -3.99
N HIS A 235 14.55 -0.89 -2.96
CA HIS A 235 13.15 -0.83 -2.50
C HIS A 235 12.79 0.56 -2.01
N VAL A 236 13.59 1.11 -1.09
CA VAL A 236 13.39 2.46 -0.55
C VAL A 236 13.48 3.51 -1.65
N ALA A 237 14.44 3.37 -2.57
CA ALA A 237 14.56 4.26 -3.73
C ALA A 237 13.36 4.15 -4.67
N PHE A 238 12.84 2.95 -4.90
CA PHE A 238 11.65 2.72 -5.71
C PHE A 238 10.41 3.40 -5.11
N ILE A 239 10.15 3.20 -3.81
CA ILE A 239 9.06 3.88 -3.08
C ILE A 239 9.19 5.40 -3.25
N ALA A 240 10.41 5.91 -3.11
CA ALA A 240 10.69 7.33 -3.18
C ALA A 240 10.40 7.98 -4.54
N LEU A 241 10.52 7.20 -5.60
CA LEU A 241 10.38 7.66 -6.97
C LEU A 241 8.98 7.41 -7.55
N SER A 242 8.26 6.40 -7.05
CA SER A 242 6.99 5.92 -7.61
C SER A 242 5.76 6.73 -7.26
N GLN A 243 5.87 7.69 -6.35
CA GLN A 243 4.71 8.15 -5.57
C GLN A 243 4.43 9.65 -5.61
N LEU A 244 5.09 10.41 -6.50
CA LEU A 244 4.74 11.82 -6.66
C LEU A 244 4.62 12.15 -8.15
N PRO A 245 3.43 12.58 -8.62
CA PRO A 245 3.23 12.93 -10.01
C PRO A 245 4.26 13.97 -10.40
N ALA A 246 4.97 13.68 -11.50
CA ALA A 246 5.92 14.59 -12.11
C ALA A 246 5.16 15.79 -12.71
N GLY A 247 4.72 16.71 -11.86
CA GLY A 247 4.46 18.11 -12.21
C GLY A 247 3.36 18.44 -13.25
N GLU A 248 2.64 17.47 -13.82
CA GLU A 248 1.63 17.77 -14.86
C GLU A 248 0.20 17.92 -14.33
N VAL A 249 -0.16 17.30 -13.20
CA VAL A 249 -1.58 17.23 -12.74
C VAL A 249 -2.16 18.58 -12.31
N VAL A 250 -1.34 19.57 -11.91
CA VAL A 250 -1.86 20.83 -11.36
C VAL A 250 -1.78 22.02 -12.34
N SER A 251 -1.62 21.79 -13.65
CA SER A 251 -1.60 22.90 -14.61
C SER A 251 -2.99 23.45 -14.94
N GLU A 252 -4.06 22.71 -14.68
CA GLU A 252 -5.42 23.08 -15.12
C GLU A 252 -6.35 23.54 -13.99
N ALA A 253 -6.04 23.23 -12.72
CA ALA A 253 -6.83 23.69 -11.58
C ALA A 253 -6.67 25.22 -11.44
N ARG A 254 -7.77 25.96 -11.67
CA ARG A 254 -7.84 27.43 -11.51
C ARG A 254 -8.36 27.76 -10.11
N PRO A 255 -7.52 28.11 -9.12
CA PRO A 255 -8.05 28.44 -7.81
C PRO A 255 -8.69 29.84 -7.87
N ALA A 256 -10.00 29.89 -7.65
CA ALA A 256 -10.71 31.14 -7.43
C ALA A 256 -10.45 31.62 -5.98
N GLY A 257 -9.32 32.29 -5.73
CA GLY A 257 -9.14 33.16 -4.56
C GLY A 257 -7.89 32.94 -3.68
N LEU A 258 -7.55 33.98 -2.90
CA LEU A 258 -6.40 34.06 -1.97
C LEU A 258 -6.36 32.95 -0.89
N PHE A 259 -7.51 32.39 -0.54
CA PHE A 259 -7.62 31.31 0.45
C PHE A 259 -7.03 30.00 -0.08
N LEU A 260 -7.40 29.59 -1.30
CA LEU A 260 -6.91 28.38 -1.96
C LEU A 260 -5.38 28.45 -2.17
N THR A 261 -4.86 29.64 -2.50
CA THR A 261 -3.41 29.86 -2.61
C THR A 261 -2.70 29.62 -1.27
N ARG A 262 -3.25 30.10 -0.14
CA ARG A 262 -2.63 29.88 1.18
C ARG A 262 -2.63 28.40 1.56
N ARG A 263 -3.73 27.70 1.30
CA ARG A 263 -3.88 26.27 1.62
C ARG A 263 -2.94 25.42 0.75
N PHE A 264 -2.87 25.70 -0.56
CA PHE A 264 -1.90 25.07 -1.46
C PHE A 264 -0.45 25.29 -1.01
N MET A 265 -0.09 26.49 -0.55
CA MET A 265 1.26 26.78 -0.04
C MET A 265 1.56 26.03 1.27
N ALA A 266 0.55 25.78 2.12
CA ALA A 266 0.70 24.93 3.30
C ALA A 266 0.96 23.47 2.90
N THR A 267 0.20 22.94 1.94
CA THR A 267 0.42 21.60 1.38
C THR A 267 1.78 21.50 0.68
N CYS A 268 2.25 22.56 0.01
CA CYS A 268 3.61 22.61 -0.51
C CYS A 268 4.67 22.48 0.59
N ASP A 269 4.45 23.06 1.78
CA ASP A 269 5.37 22.90 2.91
C ASP A 269 5.36 21.46 3.45
N THR A 270 4.19 20.82 3.49
CA THR A 270 4.05 19.40 3.82
C THR A 270 4.73 18.51 2.78
N LEU A 271 4.51 18.76 1.49
CA LEU A 271 5.16 18.09 0.36
C LEU A 271 6.67 18.27 0.42
N ILE A 272 7.17 19.46 0.80
CA ILE A 272 8.60 19.72 0.93
C ILE A 272 9.22 18.85 2.03
N LYS A 273 8.52 18.71 3.17
CA LYS A 273 8.93 17.82 4.26
C LYS A 273 8.86 16.36 3.81
N ALA A 274 7.79 15.96 3.12
CA ALA A 274 7.63 14.63 2.56
C ALA A 274 8.74 14.30 1.56
N ASP A 275 9.11 15.21 0.64
CA ASP A 275 10.21 15.05 -0.31
C ASP A 275 11.56 14.79 0.38
N CYS A 276 11.81 15.46 1.50
CA CYS A 276 13.01 15.23 2.31
C CYS A 276 12.94 13.93 3.11
N SER A 277 11.73 13.49 3.44
CA SER A 277 11.42 12.29 4.23
C SER A 277 11.41 11.02 3.38
N ILE A 278 11.04 11.17 2.12
CA ILE A 278 10.97 10.15 1.09
C ILE A 278 12.37 9.53 0.87
N LEU A 279 13.41 10.35 0.94
CA LEU A 279 14.79 9.88 1.04
C LEU A 279 15.06 9.49 2.49
N ILE A 280 14.55 8.32 2.90
CA ILE A 280 14.75 7.76 4.25
C ILE A 280 16.21 8.00 4.64
N PRO A 281 16.51 8.71 5.74
CA PRO A 281 17.88 8.96 6.14
C PRO A 281 18.51 7.64 6.62
N LEU A 282 19.37 7.06 5.79
CA LEU A 282 19.97 5.74 6.00
C LEU A 282 21.19 5.78 6.94
N VAL A 283 21.31 6.84 7.76
CA VAL A 283 22.38 6.96 8.76
C VAL A 283 22.29 5.77 9.72
N GLY A 284 23.40 5.06 9.94
CA GLY A 284 23.47 3.94 10.89
C GLY A 284 22.94 2.60 10.35
N PHE A 285 22.54 2.53 9.09
CA PHE A 285 22.29 1.26 8.40
C PHE A 285 23.64 0.62 8.05
N LYS A 286 23.79 -0.68 8.31
CA LYS A 286 25.00 -1.45 8.00
C LYS A 286 25.16 -1.66 6.49
N ASN A 287 26.42 -1.65 6.04
CA ASN A 287 26.85 -1.80 4.64
C ASN A 287 26.28 -0.75 3.69
N GLU A 288 27.11 0.24 3.34
CA GLU A 288 26.79 1.22 2.32
C GLU A 288 27.55 0.85 1.04
N LEU A 289 26.92 0.04 0.20
CA LEU A 289 27.45 -0.28 -1.13
C LEU A 289 27.82 1.02 -1.88
N PRO A 290 28.95 1.07 -2.59
CA PRO A 290 29.49 2.33 -3.14
C PRO A 290 28.53 3.10 -4.06
N HIS A 291 27.68 2.42 -4.82
CA HIS A 291 26.73 3.06 -5.74
C HIS A 291 25.50 3.65 -5.03
N TRP A 292 25.11 3.12 -3.86
CA TRP A 292 24.05 3.68 -3.02
C TRP A 292 24.54 4.79 -2.09
N ARG A 293 25.86 5.06 -2.06
CA ARG A 293 26.44 6.19 -1.30
C ARG A 293 25.89 7.54 -1.69
N TYR A 294 25.33 7.72 -2.89
CA TYR A 294 24.71 9.00 -3.26
C TYR A 294 23.41 9.27 -2.47
N LEU A 295 22.67 8.24 -2.07
CA LEU A 295 21.47 8.36 -1.22
C LEU A 295 21.84 8.55 0.26
N SER A 296 22.94 7.95 0.72
CA SER A 296 23.46 8.05 2.09
C SER A 296 24.42 9.24 2.33
N HIS A 297 25.08 9.75 1.28
CA HIS A 297 26.16 10.76 1.34
C HIS A 297 26.15 11.73 0.14
N PRO A 298 25.17 12.65 0.05
CA PRO A 298 25.28 13.75 -0.89
C PRO A 298 26.53 14.61 -0.57
N PRO A 299 27.19 15.19 -1.59
CA PRO A 299 28.42 15.94 -1.39
C PRO A 299 28.21 17.17 -0.49
N VAL A 300 29.17 17.42 0.39
CA VAL A 300 29.13 18.55 1.34
C VAL A 300 29.39 19.85 0.57
N VAL A 301 28.36 20.67 0.40
CA VAL A 301 28.51 22.01 -0.17
C VAL A 301 28.70 23.02 0.97
N ASN A 302 29.66 23.93 0.81
CA ASN A 302 29.90 25.02 1.75
C ASN A 302 28.89 26.17 1.49
N TRP A 303 27.85 26.25 2.32
CA TRP A 303 26.68 27.12 2.16
C TRP A 303 26.97 28.63 2.19
N ALA A 304 28.11 29.04 2.74
CA ALA A 304 28.43 30.46 2.94
C ALA A 304 28.79 31.23 1.65
N ARG A 305 28.90 30.57 0.49
CA ARG A 305 29.38 31.16 -0.77
C ARG A 305 28.54 30.82 -2.01
N TYR A 306 27.27 30.46 -1.83
CA TYR A 306 26.46 29.97 -2.93
C TYR A 306 25.86 31.10 -3.80
N ASP A 307 26.09 31.03 -5.11
CA ASP A 307 25.48 31.91 -6.11
C ASP A 307 24.10 31.36 -6.51
N SER A 308 23.07 32.18 -6.30
CA SER A 308 21.65 31.88 -6.55
C SER A 308 21.30 31.50 -7.99
N ALA A 309 22.18 31.78 -8.96
CA ALA A 309 21.98 31.48 -10.37
C ALA A 309 22.48 30.07 -10.79
N GLN A 310 23.22 29.36 -9.95
CA GLN A 310 23.79 28.05 -10.28
C GLN A 310 22.89 26.89 -9.80
N ARG A 311 23.12 25.67 -10.33
CA ARG A 311 22.56 24.40 -9.79
C ARG A 311 23.26 24.06 -8.47
N LEU A 312 22.52 23.50 -7.50
CA LEU A 312 23.11 23.05 -6.24
C LEU A 312 24.12 21.92 -6.53
N PRO A 313 25.38 22.00 -6.04
CA PRO A 313 26.35 20.93 -6.22
C PRO A 313 26.03 19.69 -5.37
N GLY A 314 25.08 19.79 -4.43
CA GLY A 314 24.60 18.71 -3.56
C GLY A 314 23.83 19.22 -2.34
N PHE A 315 23.07 18.35 -1.70
CA PHE A 315 22.30 18.66 -0.49
C PHE A 315 23.05 18.24 0.80
N PRO A 316 22.75 18.85 1.97
CA PRO A 316 23.35 18.45 3.24
C PRO A 316 23.04 16.99 3.62
N LYS A 317 23.98 16.36 4.33
CA LYS A 317 23.82 14.98 4.85
C LYS A 317 22.84 14.89 6.02
N ASN A 318 22.85 15.89 6.89
CA ASN A 318 21.99 15.96 8.08
C ASN A 318 20.55 16.27 7.66
N TYR A 319 19.58 15.44 8.08
CA TYR A 319 18.17 15.59 7.70
C TYR A 319 17.60 16.99 8.00
N PRO A 320 17.72 17.53 9.23
CA PRO A 320 17.32 18.91 9.51
C PRO A 320 17.94 19.95 8.56
N GLN A 321 19.24 19.85 8.27
CA GLN A 321 19.91 20.77 7.34
C GLN A 321 19.44 20.57 5.89
N ARG A 322 19.17 19.32 5.48
CA ARG A 322 18.64 18.97 4.17
C ARG A 322 17.25 19.56 3.95
N VAL A 323 16.38 19.43 4.94
CA VAL A 323 15.05 20.04 4.94
C VAL A 323 15.17 21.56 4.81
N VAL A 324 16.05 22.19 5.59
CA VAL A 324 16.26 23.65 5.53
C VAL A 324 16.78 24.09 4.16
N ALA A 325 17.77 23.39 3.61
CA ALA A 325 18.35 23.67 2.31
C ALA A 325 17.34 23.52 1.16
N TYR A 326 16.60 22.41 1.16
CA TYR A 326 15.57 22.13 0.16
C TYR A 326 14.40 23.09 0.23
N ARG A 327 13.90 23.37 1.44
CA ARG A 327 12.87 24.38 1.68
C ARG A 327 13.33 25.76 1.20
N GLY A 328 14.57 26.14 1.50
CA GLY A 328 15.16 27.39 1.03
C GLY A 328 15.26 27.45 -0.49
N ARG A 329 15.64 26.36 -1.15
CA ARG A 329 15.73 26.28 -2.62
C ARG A 329 14.36 26.33 -3.29
N ALA A 330 13.40 25.54 -2.81
CA ALA A 330 12.03 25.55 -3.31
C ALA A 330 11.42 26.95 -3.18
N TRP A 331 11.58 27.58 -2.01
CA TRP A 331 11.10 28.94 -1.76
C TRP A 331 11.77 29.97 -2.68
N LEU A 332 13.09 29.89 -2.87
CA LEU A 332 13.82 30.78 -3.78
C LEU A 332 13.31 30.67 -5.22
N LEU A 333 13.13 29.45 -5.74
CA LEU A 333 12.61 29.21 -7.08
C LEU A 333 11.20 29.80 -7.24
N MET A 334 10.34 29.59 -6.24
CA MET A 334 9.00 30.19 -6.23
C MET A 334 9.06 31.73 -6.24
N GLN A 335 9.97 32.35 -5.49
CA GLN A 335 10.13 33.81 -5.49
C GLN A 335 10.66 34.35 -6.82
N GLN A 336 11.65 33.69 -7.41
CA GLN A 336 12.20 34.07 -8.73
C GLN A 336 11.12 34.03 -9.80
N ALA A 337 10.32 32.96 -9.82
CA ALA A 337 9.26 32.84 -10.81
C ALA A 337 8.11 33.83 -10.56
N ARG A 338 7.80 34.16 -9.30
CA ARG A 338 6.87 35.24 -8.95
C ARG A 338 7.36 36.61 -9.42
N GLN A 339 8.65 36.91 -9.28
CA GLN A 339 9.24 38.16 -9.79
C GLN A 339 9.20 38.23 -11.31
N ALA A 340 9.55 37.14 -12.01
CA ALA A 340 9.47 37.07 -13.46
C ALA A 340 8.04 37.31 -13.98
N MET A 341 7.02 36.78 -13.28
CA MET A 341 5.62 37.06 -13.58
C MET A 341 5.24 38.54 -13.39
N MET A 342 5.67 39.16 -12.29
CA MET A 342 5.34 40.57 -12.04
C MET A 342 5.94 41.47 -13.13
N LEU A 343 7.17 41.19 -13.56
CA LEU A 343 7.81 41.89 -14.68
C LEU A 343 7.07 41.64 -16.01
N ALA A 344 6.71 40.39 -16.31
CA ALA A 344 5.97 40.06 -17.54
C ALA A 344 4.55 40.63 -17.59
N ARG A 345 3.92 40.91 -16.44
CA ARG A 345 2.63 41.61 -16.36
C ARG A 345 2.76 43.11 -16.57
N GLN A 346 3.87 43.69 -16.12
CA GLN A 346 4.15 45.11 -16.30
C GLN A 346 4.33 45.48 -17.79
N ASP A 347 4.71 44.51 -18.62
CA ASP A 347 4.79 44.66 -20.08
C ASP A 347 3.45 44.44 -20.83
N ARG A 348 2.37 44.04 -20.14
CA ARG A 348 1.05 43.73 -20.73
C ARG A 348 -0.08 44.53 -20.06
N GLU A 349 0.01 45.86 -20.10
CA GLU A 349 -0.95 46.74 -19.40
C GLU A 349 -2.41 46.70 -19.95
N ASP A 350 -2.69 46.05 -21.08
CA ASP A 350 -3.99 46.22 -21.78
C ASP A 350 -4.99 45.04 -21.73
N GLU A 351 -4.68 43.89 -21.12
CA GLU A 351 -5.65 42.78 -21.00
C GLU A 351 -5.71 42.21 -19.57
N VAL A 352 -6.62 42.75 -18.75
CA VAL A 352 -7.00 42.15 -17.48
C VAL A 352 -7.97 41.00 -17.76
N ASP A 353 -7.41 39.86 -18.16
CA ASP A 353 -8.16 38.60 -18.24
C ASP A 353 -8.11 37.89 -16.87
N GLU A 354 -9.27 37.47 -16.38
CA GLU A 354 -9.44 36.71 -15.13
C GLU A 354 -8.69 35.35 -15.17
N SER A 355 -8.24 34.92 -16.36
CA SER A 355 -7.32 33.79 -16.56
C SER A 355 -5.95 33.96 -15.89
N SER A 356 -5.59 35.17 -15.44
CA SER A 356 -4.29 35.52 -14.86
C SER A 356 -3.99 34.87 -13.49
N ASN A 357 -4.99 34.26 -12.83
CA ASN A 357 -4.82 33.66 -11.48
C ASN A 357 -4.38 32.17 -11.47
N SER A 358 -4.33 31.46 -12.61
CA SER A 358 -3.82 30.08 -12.68
C SER A 358 -2.30 29.98 -12.85
N VAL A 359 -1.67 31.02 -13.41
CA VAL A 359 -0.22 31.11 -13.66
C VAL A 359 0.66 30.87 -12.42
N PRO A 360 0.28 31.30 -11.19
CA PRO A 360 1.07 31.05 -9.99
C PRO A 360 1.23 29.57 -9.64
N LEU A 361 0.21 28.74 -9.86
CA LEU A 361 0.20 27.35 -9.39
C LEU A 361 1.09 26.45 -10.27
N THR A 362 0.94 26.55 -11.60
CA THR A 362 1.78 25.83 -12.57
C THR A 362 3.26 26.13 -12.35
N ILE A 363 3.57 27.40 -12.09
CA ILE A 363 4.93 27.84 -11.79
C ILE A 363 5.43 27.25 -10.47
N VAL A 364 4.61 27.27 -9.40
CA VAL A 364 5.00 26.66 -8.12
C VAL A 364 5.26 25.16 -8.31
N THR A 365 4.41 24.46 -9.05
CA THR A 365 4.57 23.04 -9.37
C THR A 365 5.85 22.78 -10.18
N GLN A 366 6.15 23.59 -11.18
CA GLN A 366 7.39 23.51 -11.95
C GLN A 366 8.63 23.78 -11.08
N CYS A 367 8.58 24.81 -10.21
CA CYS A 367 9.65 25.13 -9.28
C CYS A 367 9.91 23.99 -8.28
N LEU A 368 8.85 23.39 -7.73
CA LEU A 368 8.95 22.21 -6.88
C LEU A 368 9.51 21.01 -7.66
N GLY A 369 9.04 20.77 -8.89
CA GLY A 369 9.57 19.73 -9.74
C GLY A 369 11.06 19.89 -10.03
N LEU A 370 11.53 21.13 -10.27
CA LEU A 370 12.94 21.44 -10.43
C LEU A 370 13.73 21.23 -9.14
N ALA A 371 13.23 21.73 -8.00
CA ALA A 371 13.87 21.50 -6.71
C ALA A 371 14.00 20.00 -6.40
N ARG A 372 12.97 19.20 -6.70
CA ARG A 372 12.99 17.73 -6.55
C ARG A 372 14.05 17.08 -7.42
N LYS A 373 14.14 17.47 -8.69
CA LYS A 373 15.19 16.98 -9.61
C LYS A 373 16.58 17.32 -9.10
N GLU A 374 16.77 18.52 -8.55
CA GLU A 374 18.02 18.91 -7.91
C GLU A 374 18.31 18.08 -6.63
N LEU A 375 17.29 17.83 -5.80
CA LEU A 375 17.38 17.04 -4.56
C LEU A 375 17.72 15.57 -4.81
N ARG A 376 17.09 14.97 -5.82
CA ARG A 376 17.17 13.53 -6.11
C ARG A 376 18.30 13.16 -7.07
N GLY A 377 18.82 14.11 -7.85
CA GLY A 377 19.85 13.87 -8.88
C GLY A 377 19.27 13.69 -10.29
N VAL A 378 20.15 13.79 -11.30
CA VAL A 378 19.77 13.80 -12.74
C VAL A 378 19.44 12.41 -13.27
N GLU A 379 20.01 11.35 -12.70
CA GLU A 379 19.61 9.96 -12.97
C GLU A 379 18.45 9.59 -12.04
N THR A 380 17.23 10.01 -12.41
CA THR A 380 16.05 9.36 -11.84
C THR A 380 16.10 7.90 -12.26
N MET A 381 16.16 6.98 -11.30
CA MET A 381 15.90 5.55 -11.53
C MET A 381 14.62 5.48 -12.39
N GLU A 382 14.73 5.10 -13.66
CA GLU A 382 13.57 5.00 -14.54
C GLU A 382 12.64 3.93 -13.95
N ILE A 383 11.48 4.37 -13.47
CA ILE A 383 10.40 3.44 -13.15
C ILE A 383 9.84 2.99 -14.48
N ARG A 384 10.25 1.80 -14.90
CA ARG A 384 9.77 1.21 -16.14
C ARG A 384 8.35 0.68 -15.99
N GLU A 385 8.07 0.06 -14.84
CA GLU A 385 6.82 -0.63 -14.53
C GLU A 385 6.57 -0.58 -13.03
N GLU A 386 5.29 -0.60 -12.62
CA GLU A 386 4.95 -0.83 -11.22
C GLU A 386 5.32 -2.26 -10.78
N LEU A 387 5.68 -2.42 -9.50
CA LEU A 387 6.13 -3.70 -8.94
C LEU A 387 5.09 -4.82 -9.13
N TRP A 388 3.82 -4.50 -8.91
CA TRP A 388 2.75 -5.48 -9.06
C TRP A 388 2.50 -5.86 -10.53
N VAL A 389 2.69 -4.91 -11.46
CA VAL A 389 2.56 -5.14 -12.92
C VAL A 389 3.67 -6.08 -13.39
N SER A 390 4.92 -5.78 -13.04
CA SER A 390 6.07 -6.60 -13.43
C SER A 390 5.98 -8.02 -12.86
N THR A 391 5.56 -8.16 -11.59
CA THR A 391 5.31 -9.45 -10.93
C THR A 391 4.21 -10.25 -11.62
N LEU A 392 3.14 -9.57 -12.06
CA LEU A 392 2.05 -10.20 -12.78
C LEU A 392 2.45 -10.62 -14.21
N LYS A 393 3.20 -9.78 -14.94
CA LYS A 393 3.73 -10.14 -16.28
C LYS A 393 4.55 -11.42 -16.24
N GLU A 394 5.39 -11.59 -15.22
CA GLU A 394 6.16 -12.81 -15.03
C GLU A 394 5.28 -14.04 -14.79
N SER A 395 4.25 -13.86 -13.95
CA SER A 395 3.27 -14.91 -13.67
C SER A 395 2.54 -15.33 -14.97
N LEU A 396 2.27 -14.38 -15.87
CA LEU A 396 1.66 -14.62 -17.18
C LEU A 396 2.64 -15.11 -18.26
N GLY A 397 3.94 -14.91 -18.06
CA GLY A 397 4.99 -15.13 -19.06
C GLY A 397 5.67 -16.51 -19.01
N GLY A 398 5.32 -17.35 -18.04
CA GLY A 398 5.78 -18.74 -17.99
C GLY A 398 7.26 -18.95 -17.62
N ARG A 399 7.97 -17.94 -17.12
CA ARG A 399 9.33 -18.10 -16.58
C ARG A 399 9.29 -18.16 -15.06
N SER A 400 8.79 -19.26 -14.50
CA SER A 400 9.21 -19.63 -13.15
C SER A 400 10.66 -20.10 -13.23
N VAL A 401 11.58 -19.34 -12.61
CA VAL A 401 13.02 -19.66 -12.60
C VAL A 401 13.33 -20.96 -11.84
N GLN A 402 12.37 -21.52 -11.11
CA GLN A 402 12.53 -22.84 -10.49
C GLN A 402 11.24 -23.62 -10.59
N THR A 403 11.14 -24.38 -11.67
CA THR A 403 10.48 -25.68 -11.59
C THR A 403 11.60 -26.70 -11.82
N PRO A 404 11.79 -27.70 -10.94
CA PRO A 404 12.66 -28.84 -11.25
C PRO A 404 12.30 -29.32 -12.66
N ALA A 405 13.27 -29.77 -13.46
CA ALA A 405 13.08 -30.19 -14.85
C ALA A 405 11.95 -31.21 -15.10
N ALA A 406 11.36 -31.79 -14.04
CA ALA A 406 10.24 -32.70 -14.05
C ALA A 406 8.83 -32.03 -14.02
N VAL A 407 8.69 -30.73 -13.76
CA VAL A 407 7.38 -30.03 -13.75
C VAL A 407 7.39 -28.93 -14.82
N PRO A 408 6.53 -28.98 -15.85
CA PRO A 408 6.51 -27.95 -16.88
C PRO A 408 6.16 -26.58 -16.28
N PRO A 409 6.87 -25.50 -16.67
CA PRO A 409 6.60 -24.18 -16.14
C PRO A 409 5.17 -23.77 -16.48
N ARG A 410 4.47 -23.30 -15.44
CA ARG A 410 3.07 -22.89 -15.54
C ARG A 410 2.95 -21.61 -16.36
N ILE A 411 2.14 -21.64 -17.41
CA ILE A 411 1.86 -20.45 -18.22
C ILE A 411 0.41 -20.05 -17.98
N TYR A 412 0.20 -19.06 -17.12
CA TYR A 412 -1.09 -18.41 -17.04
C TYR A 412 -1.27 -17.51 -18.26
N THR A 413 -2.38 -17.66 -18.97
CA THR A 413 -2.67 -16.80 -20.14
C THR A 413 -3.60 -15.66 -19.78
N LYS A 414 -4.31 -15.78 -18.65
CA LYS A 414 -5.29 -14.83 -18.13
C LYS A 414 -5.04 -14.56 -16.66
N TRP A 415 -5.60 -13.46 -16.17
CA TRP A 415 -5.65 -13.14 -14.74
C TRP A 415 -6.95 -12.43 -14.40
N GLY A 416 -7.29 -12.36 -13.12
CA GLY A 416 -8.45 -11.64 -12.60
C GLY A 416 -9.25 -12.51 -11.62
N PHE A 417 -10.56 -12.27 -11.52
CA PHE A 417 -11.38 -12.93 -10.51
C PHE A 417 -12.29 -14.03 -11.06
N VAL A 418 -12.52 -15.06 -10.23
CA VAL A 418 -13.71 -15.90 -10.37
C VAL A 418 -14.86 -15.23 -9.63
N GLY A 419 -16.03 -15.14 -10.25
CA GLY A 419 -17.24 -14.57 -9.65
C GLY A 419 -18.36 -15.60 -9.54
N TYR A 420 -19.13 -15.55 -8.46
CA TYR A 420 -20.30 -16.39 -8.24
C TYR A 420 -21.57 -15.56 -8.29
N ARG A 421 -22.54 -15.98 -9.09
CA ARG A 421 -23.92 -15.51 -8.95
C ARG A 421 -24.55 -16.27 -7.79
N LEU A 422 -24.84 -15.57 -6.69
CA LEU A 422 -25.45 -16.16 -5.49
C LEU A 422 -26.84 -15.61 -5.19
N HIS A 423 -27.38 -14.75 -6.03
CA HIS A 423 -28.79 -14.35 -5.97
C HIS A 423 -29.54 -14.78 -7.23
N TYR A 424 -30.70 -15.38 -7.02
CA TYR A 424 -31.44 -16.11 -8.04
C TYR A 424 -32.78 -15.44 -8.39
N GLY A 425 -33.14 -14.38 -7.68
CA GLY A 425 -34.38 -13.62 -7.89
C GLY A 425 -34.39 -12.76 -9.17
N HIS A 426 -33.24 -12.28 -9.65
CA HIS A 426 -33.19 -11.51 -10.90
C HIS A 426 -33.44 -12.38 -12.13
N SER A 427 -34.21 -11.84 -13.08
CA SER A 427 -34.44 -12.43 -14.39
C SER A 427 -33.16 -12.59 -15.20
N ALA A 428 -33.21 -13.40 -16.26
CA ALA A 428 -32.07 -13.56 -17.17
C ALA A 428 -31.68 -12.25 -17.88
N ALA A 429 -32.67 -11.38 -18.15
CA ALA A 429 -32.45 -10.06 -18.75
C ALA A 429 -31.73 -9.13 -17.78
N GLU A 430 -32.18 -9.04 -16.53
CA GLU A 430 -31.53 -8.27 -15.47
C GLU A 430 -30.11 -8.76 -15.19
N TRP A 431 -29.90 -10.07 -15.16
CA TRP A 431 -28.54 -10.64 -15.01
C TRP A 431 -27.62 -10.24 -16.17
N THR A 432 -28.12 -10.26 -17.40
CA THR A 432 -27.36 -9.85 -18.58
C THR A 432 -27.02 -8.35 -18.53
N ALA A 433 -28.00 -7.52 -18.17
CA ALA A 433 -27.81 -6.08 -18.00
C ALA A 433 -26.79 -5.76 -16.89
N PHE A 434 -26.86 -6.46 -15.75
CA PHE A 434 -25.88 -6.36 -14.69
C PHE A 434 -24.48 -6.68 -15.20
N LEU A 435 -24.30 -7.82 -15.89
CA LEU A 435 -22.99 -8.23 -16.40
C LEU A 435 -22.40 -7.20 -17.37
N GLU A 436 -23.23 -6.57 -18.21
CA GLU A 436 -22.80 -5.53 -19.13
C GLU A 436 -22.36 -4.26 -18.40
N LEU A 437 -23.19 -3.75 -17.47
CA LEU A 437 -22.88 -2.57 -16.68
C LEU A 437 -21.65 -2.76 -15.80
N PHE A 438 -21.60 -3.88 -15.08
CA PHE A 438 -20.45 -4.26 -14.25
C PHE A 438 -19.17 -4.36 -15.09
N LYS A 439 -19.23 -5.01 -16.27
CA LYS A 439 -18.06 -5.11 -17.15
C LYS A 439 -17.61 -3.74 -17.65
N ASN A 440 -18.53 -2.87 -18.05
CA ASN A 440 -18.18 -1.53 -18.53
C ASN A 440 -17.52 -0.70 -17.44
N ASP A 441 -18.00 -0.82 -16.21
CA ASP A 441 -17.41 -0.19 -15.03
C ASP A 441 -15.99 -0.74 -14.76
N VAL A 442 -15.81 -2.04 -14.57
CA VAL A 442 -14.52 -2.60 -14.13
C VAL A 442 -13.45 -2.68 -15.23
N VAL A 443 -13.78 -2.49 -16.51
CA VAL A 443 -12.79 -2.50 -17.61
C VAL A 443 -12.04 -1.17 -17.73
N ASN A 444 -12.61 -0.08 -17.22
CA ASN A 444 -11.97 1.22 -17.21
C ASN A 444 -10.96 1.32 -16.05
N TRP A 445 -9.80 0.68 -16.15
CA TRP A 445 -8.79 0.70 -15.09
C TRP A 445 -7.38 0.83 -15.68
N GLY A 446 -6.39 1.19 -14.87
CA GLY A 446 -4.98 1.28 -15.28
C GLY A 446 -4.54 2.63 -15.85
N ALA A 447 -5.38 3.67 -15.80
CA ALA A 447 -4.93 5.03 -16.12
C ALA A 447 -3.79 5.43 -15.16
N GLY A 448 -2.70 5.99 -15.71
CA GLY A 448 -1.52 6.38 -14.93
C GLY A 448 -0.58 5.23 -14.55
N ILE A 449 -0.95 3.96 -14.77
CA ILE A 449 -0.16 2.79 -14.34
C ILE A 449 0.87 2.41 -15.41
N ALA A 450 2.15 2.57 -15.09
CA ALA A 450 3.25 2.23 -16.00
C ALA A 450 3.29 0.72 -16.32
N GLY A 451 3.27 0.38 -17.61
CA GLY A 451 3.42 -0.99 -18.12
C GLY A 451 2.14 -1.84 -18.14
N VAL A 452 0.99 -1.25 -17.79
CA VAL A 452 -0.29 -1.98 -17.60
C VAL A 452 -0.92 -2.51 -18.91
N ASP A 453 -0.65 -1.88 -20.05
CA ASP A 453 -1.33 -2.20 -21.32
C ASP A 453 -1.13 -3.66 -21.76
N GLU A 454 0.06 -4.21 -21.50
CA GLU A 454 0.39 -5.60 -21.84
C GLU A 454 -0.40 -6.64 -21.04
N ILE A 455 -0.85 -6.28 -19.83
CA ILE A 455 -1.61 -7.18 -18.95
C ILE A 455 -3.11 -6.92 -19.05
N LYS A 456 -3.55 -5.72 -19.41
CA LYS A 456 -4.97 -5.33 -19.41
C LYS A 456 -5.83 -6.23 -20.29
N SER A 457 -5.36 -6.60 -21.48
CA SER A 457 -6.07 -7.51 -22.40
C SER A 457 -6.29 -8.93 -21.85
N LYS A 458 -5.41 -9.36 -20.94
CA LYS A 458 -5.43 -10.67 -20.27
C LYS A 458 -6.28 -10.69 -19.00
N CYS A 459 -6.74 -9.53 -18.53
CA CYS A 459 -7.66 -9.43 -17.40
C CYS A 459 -9.04 -10.00 -17.80
N LYS A 460 -9.55 -10.93 -16.98
CA LYS A 460 -10.82 -11.63 -17.16
C LYS A 460 -11.53 -11.82 -15.83
N ILE A 461 -12.85 -11.78 -15.88
CA ILE A 461 -13.72 -12.23 -14.80
C ILE A 461 -14.46 -13.46 -15.31
N LYS A 462 -14.36 -14.56 -14.58
CA LYS A 462 -15.07 -15.81 -14.92
C LYS A 462 -16.24 -16.00 -13.98
N TRP A 463 -17.45 -15.92 -14.51
CA TRP A 463 -18.67 -16.12 -13.74
C TRP A 463 -19.08 -17.59 -13.66
N ILE A 464 -19.58 -17.99 -12.49
CA ILE A 464 -20.14 -19.30 -12.17
C ILE A 464 -21.53 -19.05 -11.57
N ASP A 465 -22.55 -19.76 -12.07
CA ASP A 465 -23.89 -19.73 -11.44
C ASP A 465 -23.91 -20.73 -10.27
N GLY A 466 -24.17 -20.25 -9.06
CA GLY A 466 -24.19 -21.11 -7.87
C GLY A 466 -25.19 -22.26 -7.96
N ARG A 467 -26.29 -22.09 -8.72
CA ARG A 467 -27.33 -23.12 -8.90
C ARG A 467 -26.80 -24.35 -9.61
N ASP A 468 -25.93 -24.16 -10.61
CA ASP A 468 -25.35 -25.25 -11.39
C ASP A 468 -24.46 -26.17 -10.53
N HIS A 469 -24.06 -25.69 -9.36
CA HIS A 469 -23.20 -26.39 -8.40
C HIS A 469 -23.91 -26.72 -7.08
N GLY A 470 -25.23 -26.57 -7.00
CA GLY A 470 -26.02 -26.87 -5.80
C GLY A 470 -25.75 -25.93 -4.61
N ILE A 471 -25.27 -24.71 -4.86
CA ILE A 471 -25.04 -23.70 -3.83
C ILE A 471 -26.37 -22.98 -3.53
N THR A 472 -26.76 -22.97 -2.26
CA THR A 472 -27.96 -22.24 -1.80
C THR A 472 -27.82 -20.75 -2.04
N GLU A 473 -28.95 -20.07 -2.27
CA GLU A 473 -28.98 -18.62 -2.46
C GLU A 473 -28.36 -17.89 -1.26
N GLY A 474 -27.43 -16.97 -1.52
CA GLY A 474 -26.70 -16.21 -0.50
C GLY A 474 -25.63 -16.98 0.27
N ASP A 475 -25.41 -18.28 0.01
CA ASP A 475 -24.44 -19.10 0.77
C ASP A 475 -22.99 -18.88 0.27
N VAL A 476 -22.37 -17.81 0.77
CA VAL A 476 -20.97 -17.44 0.48
C VAL A 476 -20.00 -18.54 0.94
N GLU A 477 -20.27 -19.22 2.05
CA GLU A 477 -19.39 -20.27 2.58
C GLU A 477 -19.41 -21.53 1.71
N ALA A 478 -20.56 -21.88 1.10
CA ALA A 478 -20.62 -22.92 0.08
C ALA A 478 -19.85 -22.53 -1.19
N ALA A 479 -19.99 -21.29 -1.65
CA ALA A 479 -19.20 -20.78 -2.78
C ALA A 479 -17.69 -20.83 -2.51
N LYS A 480 -17.27 -20.49 -1.28
CA LYS A 480 -15.88 -20.56 -0.81
C LYS A 480 -15.34 -22.00 -0.83
N ARG A 481 -16.12 -22.98 -0.36
CA ARG A 481 -15.77 -24.41 -0.45
C ARG A 481 -15.61 -24.86 -1.91
N HIS A 482 -16.53 -24.46 -2.78
CA HIS A 482 -16.44 -24.77 -4.21
C HIS A 482 -15.22 -24.11 -4.87
N TYR A 483 -14.95 -22.83 -4.58
CA TYR A 483 -13.78 -22.13 -5.10
C TYR A 483 -12.47 -22.80 -4.68
N LYS A 484 -12.34 -23.21 -3.41
CA LYS A 484 -11.19 -23.99 -2.93
C LYS A 484 -11.02 -25.31 -3.70
N SER A 485 -12.12 -25.99 -4.02
CA SER A 485 -12.08 -27.21 -4.84
C SER A 485 -11.60 -26.95 -6.28
N LEU A 486 -11.90 -25.77 -6.84
CA LEU A 486 -11.40 -25.38 -8.17
C LEU A 486 -9.89 -25.11 -8.16
N LEU A 487 -9.37 -24.59 -7.06
CA LEU A 487 -7.93 -24.33 -6.90
C LEU A 487 -7.12 -25.61 -6.68
N GLY A 488 -7.70 -26.60 -5.99
CA GLY A 488 -7.01 -27.83 -5.58
C GLY A 488 -6.04 -27.60 -4.43
N GLU A 489 -5.51 -28.68 -3.83
CA GLU A 489 -4.44 -28.55 -2.82
C GLU A 489 -3.07 -28.30 -3.47
N ASN A 490 -2.93 -28.71 -4.72
CA ASN A 490 -1.76 -28.52 -5.54
C ASN A 490 -2.16 -28.37 -7.02
N ASP A 491 -1.18 -28.02 -7.84
CA ASP A 491 -1.41 -27.70 -9.25
C ASP A 491 -1.94 -28.88 -10.08
N ALA A 492 -1.64 -30.12 -9.69
CA ALA A 492 -2.14 -31.30 -10.39
C ALA A 492 -3.65 -31.53 -10.14
N GLN A 493 -4.19 -30.98 -9.05
CA GLN A 493 -5.60 -31.09 -8.66
C GLN A 493 -6.44 -29.87 -9.06
N ARG A 494 -5.81 -28.82 -9.61
CA ARG A 494 -6.52 -27.62 -10.02
C ARG A 494 -7.49 -27.93 -11.15
N SER A 495 -8.70 -27.40 -11.05
CA SER A 495 -9.74 -27.59 -12.06
C SER A 495 -9.31 -27.02 -13.42
N PRO A 496 -9.51 -27.77 -14.52
CA PRO A 496 -9.32 -27.26 -15.88
C PRO A 496 -10.15 -26.00 -16.18
N ALA A 497 -11.22 -25.75 -15.42
CA ALA A 497 -12.04 -24.57 -15.56
C ALA A 497 -11.27 -23.26 -15.28
N ILE A 498 -10.23 -23.29 -14.44
CA ILE A 498 -9.47 -22.10 -14.05
C ILE A 498 -7.95 -22.31 -14.15
N SER A 499 -7.52 -23.32 -14.89
CA SER A 499 -6.11 -23.71 -14.98
C SER A 499 -5.24 -22.69 -15.73
N ASP A 500 -5.83 -21.93 -16.66
CA ASP A 500 -5.17 -20.90 -17.46
C ASP A 500 -5.23 -19.49 -16.83
N MET A 501 -5.87 -19.37 -15.65
CA MET A 501 -6.21 -18.10 -15.02
C MET A 501 -5.48 -17.89 -13.69
N PHE A 502 -4.76 -16.79 -13.55
CA PHE A 502 -4.12 -16.37 -12.32
C PHE A 502 -5.08 -15.56 -11.42
N THR A 503 -5.15 -15.89 -10.13
CA THR A 503 -6.04 -15.27 -9.13
C THR A 503 -5.18 -14.66 -8.00
N ALA A 504 -5.37 -13.37 -7.66
CA ALA A 504 -4.42 -12.52 -6.92
C ALA A 504 -3.87 -13.11 -5.61
N ASP A 505 -4.64 -13.91 -4.88
CA ASP A 505 -4.26 -14.43 -3.56
C ASP A 505 -4.64 -15.90 -3.33
N ALA A 506 -5.08 -16.62 -4.36
CA ALA A 506 -5.63 -17.98 -4.27
C ALA A 506 -6.77 -18.14 -3.23
N VAL A 507 -7.37 -17.05 -2.73
CA VAL A 507 -8.39 -17.13 -1.67
C VAL A 507 -9.57 -16.18 -1.86
N SER A 508 -9.42 -15.12 -2.66
CA SER A 508 -10.45 -14.14 -2.91
C SER A 508 -11.17 -14.36 -4.24
N PHE A 509 -12.48 -14.13 -4.23
CA PHE A 509 -13.40 -14.28 -5.36
C PHE A 509 -14.55 -13.26 -5.24
N LEU A 510 -15.27 -13.04 -6.33
CA LEU A 510 -16.41 -12.12 -6.37
C LEU A 510 -17.72 -12.84 -6.07
N VAL A 511 -18.65 -12.13 -5.46
CA VAL A 511 -20.01 -12.57 -5.16
C VAL A 511 -20.99 -11.54 -5.69
N ALA A 512 -21.77 -11.93 -6.69
CA ALA A 512 -22.95 -11.20 -7.12
C ALA A 512 -24.15 -11.64 -6.26
N ASP A 513 -24.25 -11.02 -5.09
CA ASP A 513 -25.42 -11.07 -4.21
C ASP A 513 -26.48 -10.04 -4.65
N LYS A 514 -27.63 -10.04 -3.97
CA LYS A 514 -28.72 -9.11 -4.30
C LYS A 514 -28.27 -7.64 -4.24
N PRO A 515 -27.62 -7.15 -3.17
CA PRO A 515 -27.14 -5.77 -3.11
C PRO A 515 -26.19 -5.40 -4.26
N SER A 516 -25.26 -6.29 -4.63
CA SER A 516 -24.31 -6.03 -5.72
C SER A 516 -25.04 -5.88 -7.05
N ILE A 517 -25.95 -6.80 -7.38
CA ILE A 517 -26.69 -6.74 -8.65
C ILE A 517 -27.60 -5.50 -8.67
N ASP A 518 -28.33 -5.24 -7.59
CA ASP A 518 -29.22 -4.08 -7.48
C ASP A 518 -28.47 -2.76 -7.60
N SER A 519 -27.22 -2.68 -7.11
CA SER A 519 -26.41 -1.45 -7.17
C SER A 519 -26.10 -0.99 -8.60
N TYR A 520 -26.01 -1.91 -9.56
CA TYR A 520 -25.83 -1.58 -10.98
C TYR A 520 -27.15 -1.35 -11.70
N LEU A 521 -28.19 -2.12 -11.35
CA LEU A 521 -29.49 -2.04 -12.04
C LEU A 521 -30.35 -0.86 -11.59
N THR A 522 -30.16 -0.38 -10.35
CA THR A 522 -31.00 0.64 -9.74
C THR A 522 -30.17 1.89 -9.44
N THR A 523 -30.40 2.97 -10.17
CA THR A 523 -29.66 4.25 -10.06
C THR A 523 -29.98 5.05 -8.78
N GLN A 524 -30.49 4.43 -7.70
CA GLN A 524 -31.28 5.14 -6.68
C GLN A 524 -31.05 4.74 -5.21
N GLN A 525 -29.99 4.03 -4.82
CA GLN A 525 -29.85 3.71 -3.38
C GLN A 525 -29.70 4.97 -2.51
N LEU A 526 -29.14 6.06 -3.05
CA LEU A 526 -28.93 7.35 -2.37
C LEU A 526 -29.21 8.57 -3.27
N SER A 527 -30.02 8.42 -4.33
CA SER A 527 -30.33 9.53 -5.27
C SER A 527 -30.94 10.73 -4.55
N GLY A 528 -30.40 11.93 -4.80
CA GLY A 528 -30.81 13.17 -4.13
C GLY A 528 -30.08 13.46 -2.81
N GLN A 529 -28.96 12.79 -2.54
CA GLN A 529 -28.05 13.06 -1.41
C GLN A 529 -26.65 13.48 -1.89
N GLU A 530 -26.55 13.95 -3.12
CA GLU A 530 -25.31 14.43 -3.76
C GLU A 530 -24.68 15.62 -3.01
N ASP A 531 -25.49 16.34 -2.22
CA ASP A 531 -25.02 17.40 -1.32
C ASP A 531 -24.21 16.88 -0.11
N LEU A 532 -24.33 15.58 0.22
CA LEU A 532 -23.69 14.96 1.39
C LEU A 532 -22.66 13.88 1.04
N ILE A 533 -22.80 13.24 -0.13
CA ILE A 533 -21.91 12.15 -0.56
C ILE A 533 -21.55 12.37 -2.01
N ASP A 534 -20.25 12.31 -2.30
CA ASP A 534 -19.75 12.40 -3.66
C ASP A 534 -20.41 11.36 -4.56
N ALA A 535 -20.93 11.79 -5.71
CA ALA A 535 -21.56 10.89 -6.68
C ALA A 535 -20.60 9.74 -7.11
N ALA A 536 -19.29 10.02 -7.12
CA ALA A 536 -18.24 9.05 -7.38
C ALA A 536 -18.17 7.89 -6.37
N ASP A 537 -18.72 8.05 -5.16
CA ASP A 537 -18.75 7.03 -4.12
C ASP A 537 -20.05 6.22 -4.11
N LEU A 538 -21.05 6.66 -4.88
CA LEU A 538 -22.37 6.05 -4.98
C LEU A 538 -22.52 5.07 -6.15
N GLY A 539 -21.41 4.74 -6.82
CA GLY A 539 -21.40 3.84 -7.98
C GLY A 539 -21.73 2.38 -7.64
N GLY A 540 -21.84 1.56 -8.70
CA GLY A 540 -22.07 0.13 -8.57
C GLY A 540 -20.94 -0.58 -7.83
N PHE A 541 -21.28 -1.57 -7.01
CA PHE A 541 -20.33 -2.30 -6.20
C PHE A 541 -20.54 -3.82 -6.32
N ILE A 542 -19.48 -4.57 -5.98
CA ILE A 542 -19.48 -6.03 -5.94
C ILE A 542 -18.96 -6.51 -4.59
N THR A 543 -19.54 -7.57 -4.04
CA THR A 543 -19.01 -8.21 -2.84
C THR A 543 -17.76 -9.03 -3.19
N VAL A 544 -16.65 -8.79 -2.50
CA VAL A 544 -15.44 -9.60 -2.54
C VAL A 544 -15.42 -10.47 -1.30
N ALA A 545 -15.31 -11.78 -1.49
CA ALA A 545 -15.23 -12.77 -0.42
C ALA A 545 -13.83 -13.39 -0.41
N GLY A 546 -13.28 -13.61 0.78
CA GLY A 546 -11.93 -14.16 0.96
C GLY A 546 -11.88 -15.29 1.98
N HIS A 547 -10.76 -16.02 1.98
CA HIS A 547 -10.41 -16.92 3.09
C HIS A 547 -9.63 -16.13 4.14
N ASP A 548 -9.98 -16.31 5.41
CA ASP A 548 -9.08 -16.00 6.54
C ASP A 548 -7.94 -17.04 6.52
N ALA A 549 -7.14 -17.03 5.45
CA ALA A 549 -5.78 -17.51 5.57
C ALA A 549 -5.03 -16.40 6.31
N ASP A 550 -5.20 -16.37 7.64
CA ASP A 550 -4.16 -15.83 8.49
C ASP A 550 -2.84 -16.40 8.01
N ILE A 551 -1.81 -15.54 7.98
CA ILE A 551 -0.43 -15.85 7.63
C ILE A 551 0.06 -16.99 8.55
N SER A 552 -0.32 -18.22 8.22
CA SER A 552 -0.04 -19.45 8.97
C SER A 552 1.05 -20.26 8.30
N LEU A 553 1.51 -19.81 7.13
CA LEU A 553 2.55 -20.50 6.36
C LEU A 553 3.98 -20.17 6.80
N VAL A 554 4.19 -19.20 7.70
CA VAL A 554 5.56 -18.76 8.06
C VAL A 554 5.94 -19.03 9.52
N SER A 555 4.99 -19.23 10.45
CA SER A 555 5.32 -19.30 11.88
C SER A 555 4.93 -20.57 12.62
N GLY A 556 4.08 -21.47 12.08
CA GLY A 556 3.64 -22.66 12.83
C GLY A 556 2.93 -22.37 14.17
N VAL A 557 2.67 -21.09 14.46
CA VAL A 557 1.94 -20.63 15.62
C VAL A 557 0.51 -20.33 15.14
N ALA A 558 -0.44 -21.13 15.62
CA ALA A 558 -1.85 -20.83 15.42
C ALA A 558 -2.14 -19.40 15.93
N PRO A 559 -2.83 -18.55 15.15
CA PRO A 559 -3.26 -17.26 15.64
C PRO A 559 -4.20 -17.49 16.83
N ARG A 560 -3.74 -17.20 18.05
CA ARG A 560 -4.64 -17.01 19.18
C ARG A 560 -5.46 -15.76 18.89
N SER A 561 -6.71 -15.93 18.46
CA SER A 561 -7.89 -15.07 18.67
C SER A 561 -7.70 -13.59 19.08
N GLN A 562 -6.72 -12.88 18.54
CA GLN A 562 -6.56 -11.42 18.68
C GLN A 562 -7.21 -10.68 17.49
N THR A 563 -7.89 -11.43 16.61
CA THR A 563 -8.47 -10.97 15.35
C THR A 563 -9.76 -10.15 15.48
N THR A 564 -10.24 -9.85 16.68
CA THR A 564 -11.50 -9.09 16.87
C THR A 564 -11.33 -7.58 16.98
N ASN A 565 -10.13 -7.05 17.27
CA ASN A 565 -9.94 -5.61 17.50
C ASN A 565 -9.60 -4.82 16.23
N ASP A 566 -8.83 -5.38 15.30
CA ASP A 566 -8.34 -4.62 14.14
C ASP A 566 -9.37 -4.52 13.01
N SER A 567 -10.41 -5.35 13.01
CA SER A 567 -11.46 -5.36 11.98
C SER A 567 -12.78 -5.86 12.57
N PRO A 568 -13.40 -5.07 13.46
CA PRO A 568 -14.56 -5.52 14.24
C PRO A 568 -15.74 -5.84 13.32
N GLY A 569 -16.29 -7.06 13.45
CA GLY A 569 -17.46 -7.49 12.68
C GLY A 569 -17.16 -7.94 11.25
N PHE A 570 -15.90 -8.08 10.85
CA PHE A 570 -15.54 -8.66 9.57
C PHE A 570 -16.00 -10.12 9.49
N ASP A 571 -16.77 -10.46 8.46
CA ASP A 571 -17.37 -11.79 8.25
C ASP A 571 -16.70 -12.59 7.12
N GLY A 572 -15.56 -12.12 6.61
CA GLY A 572 -14.89 -12.68 5.45
C GLY A 572 -15.27 -12.02 4.13
N THR A 573 -16.13 -11.00 4.15
CA THR A 573 -16.57 -10.27 2.95
C THR A 573 -16.42 -8.76 3.08
N VAL A 574 -16.18 -8.09 1.94
CA VAL A 574 -16.16 -6.62 1.83
C VAL A 574 -16.86 -6.23 0.53
N ARG A 575 -17.75 -5.24 0.56
CA ARG A 575 -18.29 -4.64 -0.67
C ARG A 575 -17.29 -3.67 -1.23
N VAL A 576 -17.05 -3.73 -2.54
CA VAL A 576 -16.02 -2.98 -3.23
C VAL A 576 -16.64 -2.26 -4.41
N LEU A 577 -16.42 -0.95 -4.51
CA LEU A 577 -16.80 -0.16 -5.67
C LEU A 577 -16.11 -0.70 -6.93
N GLY A 578 -16.85 -0.88 -8.03
CA GLY A 578 -16.27 -1.47 -9.25
C GLY A 578 -15.06 -0.69 -9.77
N ALA A 579 -15.06 0.63 -9.61
CA ALA A 579 -13.97 1.52 -9.98
C ALA A 579 -12.62 1.21 -9.30
N VAL A 580 -12.62 0.63 -8.11
CA VAL A 580 -11.38 0.31 -7.37
C VAL A 580 -11.03 -1.19 -7.41
N LEU A 581 -11.81 -2.00 -8.12
CA LEU A 581 -11.62 -3.45 -8.13
C LEU A 581 -10.25 -3.87 -8.70
N PHE A 582 -9.86 -3.30 -9.84
CA PHE A 582 -8.59 -3.60 -10.51
C PHE A 582 -7.51 -2.53 -10.34
N ASP A 583 -7.90 -1.29 -10.00
CA ASP A 583 -6.95 -0.22 -9.70
C ASP A 583 -6.35 -0.34 -8.29
N ASP A 584 -7.03 -1.04 -7.38
CA ASP A 584 -6.66 -1.02 -5.97
C ASP A 584 -6.74 -2.40 -5.29
N ILE A 585 -7.93 -3.00 -5.27
CA ILE A 585 -8.17 -4.25 -4.53
C ILE A 585 -7.30 -5.36 -5.11
N TRP A 586 -7.28 -5.52 -6.43
CA TRP A 586 -6.43 -6.51 -7.07
C TRP A 586 -4.93 -6.30 -6.81
N PRO A 587 -4.32 -5.12 -7.11
CA PRO A 587 -2.92 -4.86 -6.78
C PRO A 587 -2.59 -5.13 -5.31
N SER A 588 -3.45 -4.68 -4.38
CA SER A 588 -3.26 -4.84 -2.94
C SER A 588 -3.30 -6.30 -2.49
N LEU A 589 -4.23 -7.11 -3.00
CA LEU A 589 -4.28 -8.55 -2.72
C LEU A 589 -3.12 -9.29 -3.38
N HIS A 590 -2.78 -8.92 -4.62
CA HIS A 590 -1.72 -9.58 -5.40
C HIS A 590 -0.34 -9.42 -4.76
N THR A 591 -0.04 -8.20 -4.32
CA THR A 591 1.20 -7.86 -3.60
C THR A 591 1.13 -8.20 -2.11
N ARG A 592 -0.03 -8.65 -1.61
CA ARG A 592 -0.30 -8.93 -0.21
C ARG A 592 -0.06 -7.73 0.72
N VAL A 593 -0.14 -6.50 0.20
CA VAL A 593 -0.02 -5.26 0.99
C VAL A 593 -1.06 -5.24 2.09
N ASN A 594 -2.31 -5.47 1.70
CA ASN A 594 -3.46 -5.40 2.56
C ASN A 594 -4.26 -6.70 2.37
N PRO A 595 -4.42 -7.53 3.40
CA PRO A 595 -5.36 -8.65 3.32
C PRO A 595 -6.78 -8.11 3.20
N LEU A 596 -7.72 -8.94 2.71
CA LEU A 596 -9.12 -8.50 2.52
C LEU A 596 -9.74 -7.89 3.79
N LYS A 597 -9.41 -8.43 4.97
CA LYS A 597 -9.86 -7.89 6.27
C LYS A 597 -9.45 -6.44 6.52
N ALA A 598 -8.30 -5.99 6.00
CA ALA A 598 -7.82 -4.62 6.21
C ALA A 598 -8.66 -3.56 5.49
N PHE A 599 -9.44 -3.94 4.47
CA PHE A 599 -10.37 -3.03 3.78
C PHE A 599 -11.66 -2.81 4.57
N TRP A 600 -12.02 -3.72 5.48
CA TRP A 600 -13.30 -3.68 6.20
C TRP A 600 -13.46 -2.43 7.08
N PRO A 601 -12.49 -2.03 7.92
CA PRO A 601 -12.59 -0.79 8.70
C PRO A 601 -12.77 0.45 7.83
N ILE A 602 -12.14 0.47 6.66
CA ILE A 602 -12.25 1.57 5.70
C ILE A 602 -13.64 1.57 5.04
N ALA A 603 -14.13 0.40 4.63
CA ALA A 603 -15.46 0.23 4.05
C ALA A 603 -16.58 0.61 5.03
N MET A 604 -16.43 0.31 6.32
CA MET A 604 -17.40 0.62 7.38
C MET A 604 -17.68 2.12 7.54
N ALA A 605 -16.75 2.99 7.14
CA ALA A 605 -16.97 4.42 7.19
C ALA A 605 -18.07 4.86 6.19
N HIS A 606 -18.19 4.16 5.05
CA HIS A 606 -19.19 4.45 4.03
C HIS A 606 -20.58 4.00 4.48
N PRO A 607 -21.67 4.75 4.19
CA PRO A 607 -23.02 4.42 4.68
C PRO A 607 -23.54 3.06 4.18
N LEU A 608 -23.10 2.62 3.00
CA LEU A 608 -23.44 1.31 2.43
C LEU A 608 -22.45 0.19 2.79
N CYS A 609 -21.46 0.49 3.65
CA CYS A 609 -20.34 -0.38 3.99
C CYS A 609 -19.56 -0.84 2.76
N VAL A 610 -19.24 0.11 1.87
CA VAL A 610 -18.56 -0.12 0.58
C VAL A 610 -17.18 0.51 0.64
N TYR A 611 -16.16 -0.24 0.24
CA TYR A 611 -14.83 0.28 0.00
C TYR A 611 -14.80 1.06 -1.33
N THR A 612 -14.57 2.36 -1.26
CA THR A 612 -14.54 3.29 -2.42
C THR A 612 -13.12 3.76 -2.76
N GLY A 613 -12.11 3.14 -2.16
CA GLY A 613 -10.71 3.58 -2.14
C GLY A 613 -10.29 4.06 -0.74
N PRO A 614 -9.03 4.50 -0.53
CA PRO A 614 -8.71 5.37 0.59
C PRO A 614 -9.65 6.58 0.57
N TYR A 615 -10.04 7.07 1.74
CA TYR A 615 -10.91 8.23 1.84
C TYR A 615 -10.20 9.41 2.48
N ALA A 616 -10.70 10.61 2.16
CA ALA A 616 -10.33 11.85 2.80
C ALA A 616 -11.26 12.17 3.99
N PRO A 617 -10.80 12.90 5.03
CA PRO A 617 -11.64 13.32 6.15
C PRO A 617 -12.96 14.00 5.77
N HIS A 618 -12.98 14.80 4.69
CA HIS A 618 -14.18 15.49 4.20
C HIS A 618 -15.29 14.50 3.84
N GLN A 619 -14.94 13.44 3.13
CA GLN A 619 -15.88 12.42 2.69
C GLN A 619 -16.50 11.69 3.87
N VAL A 620 -15.65 11.39 4.85
CA VAL A 620 -16.06 10.75 6.10
C VAL A 620 -17.09 11.60 6.84
N ALA A 621 -16.90 12.91 6.89
CA ALA A 621 -17.85 13.80 7.55
C ALA A 621 -19.23 13.71 6.88
N GLY A 622 -19.29 13.78 5.56
CA GLY A 622 -20.54 13.59 4.80
C GLY A 622 -21.18 12.21 5.01
N TRP A 623 -20.36 11.15 5.05
CA TRP A 623 -20.83 9.80 5.36
C TRP A 623 -21.37 9.66 6.79
N GLN A 624 -20.74 10.32 7.77
CA GLN A 624 -21.20 10.34 9.15
C GLN A 624 -22.54 11.06 9.28
N ASP A 625 -22.70 12.22 8.65
CA ASP A 625 -23.96 12.96 8.62
C ASP A 625 -25.08 12.10 8.02
N MET A 626 -24.80 11.38 6.93
CA MET A 626 -25.79 10.47 6.33
C MET A 626 -26.12 9.27 7.23
N ASN A 627 -25.12 8.72 7.92
CA ASN A 627 -25.34 7.65 8.88
C ASN A 627 -26.22 8.12 10.05
N ASP A 628 -26.01 9.33 10.56
CA ASP A 628 -26.84 9.92 11.61
C ASP A 628 -28.27 10.15 11.15
N ILE A 629 -28.47 10.68 9.93
CA ILE A 629 -29.80 10.83 9.30
C ILE A 629 -30.51 9.47 9.21
N ARG A 630 -29.81 8.43 8.72
CA ARG A 630 -30.38 7.08 8.58
C ARG A 630 -30.76 6.48 9.93
N ILE A 631 -29.92 6.65 10.93
CA ILE A 631 -30.19 6.19 12.29
C ILE A 631 -31.44 6.87 12.84
N ASP A 632 -31.59 8.18 12.64
CA ASP A 632 -32.75 8.91 13.11
C ASP A 632 -34.03 8.56 12.34
N MET A 633 -33.94 8.33 11.03
CA MET A 633 -35.04 7.78 10.24
C MET A 633 -35.45 6.39 10.73
N TRP A 634 -34.49 5.52 11.04
CA TRP A 634 -34.76 4.18 11.54
C TRP A 634 -35.43 4.20 12.92
N LYS A 635 -34.93 5.03 13.85
CA LYS A 635 -35.57 5.25 15.16
C LYS A 635 -37.01 5.72 15.01
N LYS A 636 -37.27 6.70 14.13
CA LYS A 636 -38.63 7.20 13.84
C LYS A 636 -39.51 6.13 13.22
N ALA A 637 -39.00 5.34 12.28
CA ALA A 637 -39.75 4.24 11.69
C ALA A 637 -40.09 3.17 12.75
N GLU A 638 -39.18 2.87 13.67
CA GLU A 638 -39.46 1.94 14.77
C GLU A 638 -40.48 2.54 15.76
N GLU A 639 -40.42 3.85 16.03
CA GLU A 639 -41.42 4.55 16.81
C GLU A 639 -42.81 4.49 16.15
N TRP A 640 -42.91 4.81 14.86
CA TRP A 640 -44.14 4.70 14.08
C TRP A 640 -44.70 3.28 14.03
N ARG A 641 -43.82 2.27 13.95
CA ARG A 641 -44.22 0.87 14.05
C ARG A 641 -44.80 0.56 15.44
N ARG A 642 -44.20 1.08 16.52
CA ARG A 642 -44.69 0.90 17.90
C ARG A 642 -46.03 1.58 18.14
N VAL A 643 -46.27 2.75 17.55
CA VAL A 643 -47.55 3.47 17.69
C VAL A 643 -48.61 3.06 16.65
N GLY A 644 -48.36 2.01 15.86
CA GLY A 644 -49.31 1.46 14.89
C GLY A 644 -49.55 2.33 13.65
N LEU A 645 -48.70 3.33 13.41
CA LEU A 645 -48.80 4.22 12.24
C LEU A 645 -48.15 3.63 10.98
N LEU A 646 -47.24 2.66 11.13
CA LEU A 646 -46.80 1.81 10.04
C LEU A 646 -47.57 0.49 10.09
N GLY A 647 -48.61 0.40 9.27
CA GLY A 647 -49.38 -0.83 9.08
C GLY A 647 -48.47 -1.99 8.67
N VAL A 648 -48.69 -3.14 9.31
CA VAL A 648 -48.01 -4.40 9.01
C VAL A 648 -48.37 -4.80 7.59
N ASN A 649 -47.52 -4.45 6.63
CA ASN A 649 -47.32 -5.14 5.36
C ASN A 649 -46.01 -4.63 4.76
N ALA A 650 -44.92 -5.34 5.09
CA ALA A 650 -43.71 -5.41 4.30
C ALA A 650 -43.23 -6.86 4.37
#